data_AF-G5QEF2-F1
#
_entry.id   AF-G5QEF2-F1
#
_cell.length_a   1.000
_cell.length_b   1.000
_cell.length_c   1.000
_cell.angle_alpha   90.00
_cell.angle_beta   90.00
_cell.angle_gamma   90.00
#
_symmetry.space_group_name_H-M   'P 1'
#
loop_
_entity.id
_entity.type
_entity.pdbx_description
1 polymer ?
#
loop_
_entity_poly.entity_id
_entity_poly.type
_entity_poly.pdbx_seq_one_letter_code
_entity_poly.pdbx_strand_id
1 'polypeptide(L)'
;RGLARVLEPPRVELARCSDGKIFADKVKDKLEMIATLTGLDYGRFTRSMLLSQGQFAAFLNAKAKERAELLEELTGTEIYGQISAQVFEKHKSARLELEKLQAQASGVALLADEQLQQLEASLQALTDEEKRLLADQQGQQQHLHWLTRKNELHTELHARQQALYAAQEAREKAQPQLAALTLAQPARQLRPHWERIQEQTRAVERVRQHSDEVNARLQSAYRLRQRIRACAHRQFTQLNATGQRLKTWLAEHDGIRVWRSELAGWRALLTQQSHDRAQLSQWQQQLLSDTRQRDALPPLTLDLTPQALAEARALHTRQRPLRHRLAALQGQIVPKQKRQAQLQAAIARHHQEQAQYTQRLADKRLSYKTKAQELADVRTICEQEARIKDLESQRAHLQSGQPCPLCGSTTHPAIAAYQALELSANQTRRDALEKEVKTLAEEGAALRGQLDALTQQLQRDESEAQSLLQEEQALTEEWQTLCATLGVQLQPQENLAGWLTAAEEHEQQLDQLSQRHALQTQIAAHTEQVARFTAQIAQRQASLTADLAQYTLSLPAPEDEASWLNERADEAKIWQQRQTEFADLQMQIDRLAPLLETLPQTDTADSDDDVPLDNWRQAHDECVSLQSQLQTLQEQTTQDQQRAAEDDAGPAARPPRR
;
A
#
# COMPACT_ATOMS: atom_id res chain seq x y z
N ARG A 1 55.02 109.12 -147.56
CA ARG A 1 56.28 109.71 -148.06
C ARG A 1 55.95 111.02 -148.74
N GLY A 2 56.80 112.01 -148.47
CA GLY A 2 56.87 113.27 -149.21
C GLY A 2 55.76 114.28 -148.87
N LEU A 3 55.58 115.17 -149.84
CA LEU A 3 55.22 116.60 -149.76
C LEU A 3 53.80 117.12 -149.65
N ALA A 4 52.78 116.28 -149.74
CA ALA A 4 51.46 116.68 -150.27
C ALA A 4 50.87 118.01 -149.76
N ARG A 5 50.95 119.10 -150.55
CA ARG A 5 49.90 120.12 -150.53
C ARG A 5 48.59 119.37 -150.85
N VAL A 6 47.43 119.78 -150.34
CA VAL A 6 46.71 120.89 -150.99
C VAL A 6 45.40 121.13 -150.23
N LEU A 7 45.19 122.40 -149.85
CA LEU A 7 43.93 123.07 -149.47
C LEU A 7 43.37 122.69 -148.09
N GLU A 8 43.88 123.38 -147.05
CA GLU A 8 43.14 123.55 -145.78
C GLU A 8 41.66 123.84 -146.12
N PRO A 9 40.66 123.03 -145.69
CA PRO A 9 39.29 123.13 -146.17
C PRO A 9 38.60 124.43 -145.72
N PRO A 10 37.80 125.04 -146.59
CA PRO A 10 37.20 126.34 -146.34
C PRO A 10 36.30 126.34 -145.10
N ARG A 11 36.34 127.44 -144.33
CA ARG A 11 35.34 127.74 -143.29
C ARG A 11 34.08 128.30 -143.91
N VAL A 12 32.93 127.84 -143.45
CA VAL A 12 31.61 128.31 -143.89
C VAL A 12 30.67 128.36 -142.71
N GLU A 13 29.76 129.33 -142.70
CA GLU A 13 28.70 129.41 -141.70
C GLU A 13 27.35 129.73 -142.34
N LEU A 14 26.29 129.39 -141.61
CA LEU A 14 24.92 129.82 -141.84
C LEU A 14 24.37 130.42 -140.55
N ALA A 15 24.12 131.72 -140.57
CA ALA A 15 23.70 132.49 -139.40
C ALA A 15 22.61 133.50 -139.77
N ARG A 16 21.79 133.90 -138.80
CA ARG A 16 20.73 134.89 -138.99
C ARG A 16 21.23 136.32 -138.68
N CYS A 17 21.05 137.26 -139.61
CA CYS A 17 21.60 138.63 -139.51
C CYS A 17 21.03 139.50 -138.37
N SER A 18 19.84 139.18 -137.81
CA SER A 18 19.16 139.96 -136.75
C SER A 18 19.70 139.75 -135.33
N ASP A 19 20.23 138.56 -135.06
CA ASP A 19 20.53 138.04 -133.72
C ASP A 19 21.76 137.12 -133.69
N GLY A 20 22.34 136.80 -134.85
CA GLY A 20 23.63 136.12 -134.95
C GLY A 20 23.62 134.63 -134.62
N LYS A 21 22.46 134.01 -134.37
CA LYS A 21 22.40 132.57 -134.09
C LYS A 21 22.89 131.77 -135.31
N ILE A 22 24.00 131.06 -135.13
CA ILE A 22 24.65 130.18 -136.13
C ILE A 22 23.98 128.80 -136.07
N PHE A 23 23.39 128.34 -137.18
CA PHE A 23 22.67 127.05 -137.27
C PHE A 23 23.54 125.88 -137.73
N ALA A 24 24.64 126.16 -138.45
CA ALA A 24 25.57 125.15 -138.95
C ALA A 24 26.94 125.75 -139.29
N ASP A 25 27.98 124.91 -139.18
CA ASP A 25 29.40 125.25 -139.42
C ASP A 25 30.13 124.25 -140.34
N LYS A 26 29.68 123.00 -140.36
CA LYS A 26 30.19 121.99 -141.28
C LYS A 26 29.50 122.13 -142.63
N VAL A 27 30.27 121.84 -143.68
CA VAL A 27 29.82 121.98 -145.06
C VAL A 27 28.54 121.20 -145.33
N LYS A 28 28.47 119.97 -144.83
CA LYS A 28 27.34 119.07 -145.08
C LYS A 28 26.08 119.56 -144.35
N ASP A 29 26.23 119.82 -143.06
CA ASP A 29 25.17 120.31 -142.20
C ASP A 29 24.64 121.67 -142.72
N LYS A 30 25.50 122.54 -143.28
CA LYS A 30 25.10 123.80 -143.94
C LYS A 30 24.28 123.59 -145.23
N LEU A 31 24.65 122.67 -146.10
CA LEU A 31 23.94 122.41 -147.37
C LEU A 31 22.57 121.77 -147.13
N GLU A 32 22.52 120.77 -146.24
CA GLU A 32 21.27 120.11 -145.84
C GLU A 32 20.31 121.14 -145.22
N MET A 33 20.82 122.04 -144.38
CA MET A 33 20.01 123.09 -143.75
C MET A 33 19.57 124.19 -144.72
N ILE A 34 20.42 124.66 -145.64
CA ILE A 34 20.00 125.61 -146.69
C ILE A 34 18.87 125.01 -147.52
N ALA A 35 19.00 123.75 -147.97
CA ALA A 35 17.98 123.08 -148.77
C ALA A 35 16.65 122.90 -148.04
N THR A 36 16.68 122.53 -146.75
CA THR A 36 15.45 122.46 -145.93
C THR A 36 14.84 123.83 -145.64
N LEU A 37 15.65 124.90 -145.50
CA LEU A 37 15.16 126.27 -145.24
C LEU A 37 14.63 126.99 -146.49
N THR A 38 15.28 126.83 -147.65
CA THR A 38 14.88 127.50 -148.91
C THR A 38 13.96 126.64 -149.78
N GLY A 39 13.97 125.32 -149.59
CA GLY A 39 13.26 124.36 -150.43
C GLY A 39 13.99 123.95 -151.72
N LEU A 40 15.25 124.34 -151.93
CA LEU A 40 16.01 124.08 -153.16
C LEU A 40 17.47 123.72 -152.86
N ASP A 41 18.03 122.74 -153.59
CA ASP A 41 19.44 122.38 -153.54
C ASP A 41 20.27 123.13 -154.61
N TYR A 42 21.58 122.86 -154.68
CA TYR A 42 22.50 123.53 -155.62
C TYR A 42 22.12 123.30 -157.10
N GLY A 43 21.73 122.07 -157.45
CA GLY A 43 21.37 121.70 -158.83
C GLY A 43 20.08 122.37 -159.28
N ARG A 44 19.10 122.53 -158.38
CA ARG A 44 17.87 123.28 -158.67
C ARG A 44 18.12 124.78 -158.72
N PHE A 45 18.95 125.35 -157.85
CA PHE A 45 19.27 126.79 -157.83
C PHE A 45 19.90 127.28 -159.15
N THR A 46 20.86 126.55 -159.70
CA THR A 46 21.53 126.91 -160.98
C THR A 46 20.70 126.62 -162.24
N ARG A 47 19.62 125.83 -162.14
CA ARG A 47 18.71 125.55 -163.27
C ARG A 47 17.42 126.37 -163.25
N SER A 48 16.99 126.87 -162.09
CA SER A 48 15.70 127.57 -161.95
C SER A 48 15.80 129.04 -161.49
N MET A 49 16.86 129.42 -160.77
CA MET A 49 16.97 130.77 -160.18
C MET A 49 18.19 131.55 -160.67
N LEU A 50 19.28 130.87 -161.03
CA LEU A 50 20.55 131.48 -161.48
C LEU A 50 20.97 130.95 -162.87
N LEU A 51 20.80 131.74 -163.93
CA LEU A 51 21.16 131.39 -165.32
C LEU A 51 22.54 131.93 -165.72
N SER A 52 23.50 131.06 -166.05
CA SER A 52 24.85 131.47 -166.52
C SER A 52 25.01 131.37 -168.06
N GLN A 53 25.69 132.37 -168.69
CA GLN A 53 25.72 132.68 -170.15
C GLN A 53 26.25 131.49 -170.96
N GLY A 54 25.31 130.77 -171.56
CA GLY A 54 25.54 129.56 -172.34
C GLY A 54 25.07 128.23 -171.71
N GLN A 55 24.72 128.15 -170.42
CA GLN A 55 24.38 126.84 -169.82
C GLN A 55 22.93 126.37 -169.95
N PHE A 56 21.97 127.19 -170.41
CA PHE A 56 20.55 126.79 -170.52
C PHE A 56 20.34 125.47 -171.31
N ALA A 57 21.26 125.13 -172.21
CA ALA A 57 21.17 123.93 -173.03
C ALA A 57 21.31 122.59 -172.27
N ALA A 58 21.97 122.54 -171.10
CA ALA A 58 22.23 121.26 -170.40
C ALA A 58 20.96 120.57 -169.85
N PHE A 59 19.89 121.34 -169.62
CA PHE A 59 18.60 120.77 -169.24
C PHE A 59 17.81 120.25 -170.45
N LEU A 60 17.74 121.05 -171.52
CA LEU A 60 16.97 120.75 -172.74
C LEU A 60 17.42 119.47 -173.46
N ASN A 61 18.60 118.94 -173.13
CA ASN A 61 19.16 117.69 -173.69
C ASN A 61 19.27 116.51 -172.70
N ALA A 62 18.74 116.59 -171.47
CA ALA A 62 18.90 115.53 -170.46
C ALA A 62 18.02 114.27 -170.71
N LYS A 63 18.62 113.06 -170.54
CA LYS A 63 18.02 111.73 -170.82
C LYS A 63 16.93 111.38 -169.80
N ALA A 64 15.97 110.53 -170.22
CA ALA A 64 14.73 110.23 -169.46
C ALA A 64 14.93 109.85 -167.98
N LYS A 65 15.93 109.03 -167.66
CA LYS A 65 16.21 108.57 -166.28
C LYS A 65 16.64 109.72 -165.37
N GLU A 66 17.50 110.61 -165.86
CA GLU A 66 17.95 111.80 -165.11
C GLU A 66 16.83 112.84 -164.96
N ARG A 67 15.86 112.86 -165.89
CA ARG A 67 14.66 113.71 -165.81
C ARG A 67 13.66 113.23 -164.76
N ALA A 68 13.55 111.91 -164.60
CA ALA A 68 12.67 111.27 -163.63
C ALA A 68 13.22 111.37 -162.21
N GLU A 69 14.51 111.13 -161.97
CA GLU A 69 15.12 111.34 -160.64
C GLU A 69 14.90 112.79 -160.16
N LEU A 70 14.98 113.75 -161.09
CA LEU A 70 14.72 115.17 -160.81
C LEU A 70 13.21 115.50 -160.62
N LEU A 71 12.29 114.80 -161.31
CA LEU A 71 10.84 114.97 -161.17
C LEU A 71 10.30 114.28 -159.90
N GLU A 72 10.82 113.09 -159.57
CA GLU A 72 10.45 112.25 -158.43
C GLU A 72 10.70 112.98 -157.10
N GLU A 73 11.80 113.74 -157.02
CA GLU A 73 12.10 114.61 -155.88
C GLU A 73 11.44 116.02 -155.96
N LEU A 74 10.69 116.37 -157.01
CA LEU A 74 9.95 117.65 -157.14
C LEU A 74 8.47 117.50 -156.75
N THR A 75 7.92 116.29 -156.91
CA THR A 75 6.56 115.91 -156.50
C THR A 75 6.49 115.12 -155.19
N GLY A 76 7.63 114.67 -154.67
CA GLY A 76 7.72 113.96 -153.37
C GLY A 76 7.31 112.49 -153.43
N THR A 77 7.75 111.72 -154.43
CA THR A 77 7.36 110.31 -154.65
C THR A 77 8.45 109.26 -154.32
N GLU A 78 9.42 109.58 -153.47
CA GLU A 78 10.61 108.76 -153.13
C GLU A 78 10.32 107.36 -152.51
N ILE A 79 9.10 107.15 -152.03
CA ILE A 79 8.67 106.01 -151.20
C ILE A 79 8.76 104.65 -151.92
N TYR A 80 8.56 104.62 -153.25
CA TYR A 80 8.45 103.36 -153.99
C TYR A 80 9.78 102.63 -154.19
N GLY A 81 10.90 103.36 -154.26
CA GLY A 81 12.23 102.76 -154.34
C GLY A 81 12.57 101.93 -153.09
N GLN A 82 12.14 102.41 -151.90
CA GLN A 82 12.41 101.74 -150.62
C GLN A 82 11.64 100.43 -150.46
N ILE A 83 10.40 100.36 -150.98
CA ILE A 83 9.58 99.14 -150.92
C ILE A 83 10.19 98.01 -151.75
N SER A 84 10.73 98.32 -152.93
CA SER A 84 11.32 97.28 -153.79
C SER A 84 12.54 96.60 -153.15
N ALA A 85 13.34 97.33 -152.38
CA ALA A 85 14.51 96.78 -151.70
C ALA A 85 14.13 95.84 -150.55
N GLN A 86 13.09 96.18 -149.77
CA GLN A 86 12.63 95.34 -148.66
C GLN A 86 12.05 93.99 -149.09
N VAL A 87 11.36 93.94 -150.24
CA VAL A 87 10.75 92.70 -150.74
C VAL A 87 11.84 91.67 -151.10
N PHE A 88 12.96 92.11 -151.68
CA PHE A 88 14.05 91.23 -152.05
C PHE A 88 14.77 90.61 -150.85
N GLU A 89 15.03 91.41 -149.81
CA GLU A 89 15.61 90.94 -148.54
C GLU A 89 14.74 89.87 -147.86
N LYS A 90 13.42 90.08 -147.77
CA LYS A 90 12.49 89.11 -147.16
C LYS A 90 12.43 87.78 -147.90
N HIS A 91 12.53 87.78 -149.22
CA HIS A 91 12.51 86.53 -149.99
C HIS A 91 13.78 85.70 -149.77
N LYS A 92 14.94 86.35 -149.67
CA LYS A 92 16.22 85.67 -149.44
C LYS A 92 16.27 84.98 -148.07
N SER A 93 15.75 85.64 -147.02
CA SER A 93 15.71 85.05 -145.68
C SER A 93 14.76 83.85 -145.59
N ALA A 94 13.58 83.91 -146.20
CA ALA A 94 12.60 82.82 -146.16
C ALA A 94 13.11 81.53 -146.84
N ARG A 95 13.90 81.67 -147.92
CA ARG A 95 14.47 80.51 -148.61
C ARG A 95 15.50 79.74 -147.77
N LEU A 96 16.32 80.44 -146.99
CA LEU A 96 17.31 79.83 -146.10
C LEU A 96 16.65 79.06 -144.93
N GLU A 97 15.52 79.54 -144.41
CA GLU A 97 14.74 78.79 -143.40
C GLU A 97 14.15 77.49 -143.95
N LEU A 98 13.70 77.50 -145.20
CA LEU A 98 13.09 76.32 -145.84
C LEU A 98 14.09 75.17 -146.04
N GLU A 99 15.32 75.49 -146.47
CA GLU A 99 16.40 74.48 -146.60
C GLU A 99 16.75 73.86 -145.23
N LYS A 100 16.71 74.65 -144.15
CA LYS A 100 17.02 74.18 -142.79
C LYS A 100 15.94 73.23 -142.25
N LEU A 101 14.66 73.51 -142.52
CA LEU A 101 13.54 72.64 -142.15
C LEU A 101 13.56 71.32 -142.94
N GLN A 102 13.97 71.34 -144.22
CA GLN A 102 14.13 70.11 -145.01
C GLN A 102 15.20 69.16 -144.46
N ALA A 103 16.31 69.69 -143.93
CA ALA A 103 17.35 68.88 -143.31
C ALA A 103 16.93 68.24 -141.97
N GLN A 104 15.99 68.86 -141.24
CA GLN A 104 15.45 68.29 -140.00
C GLN A 104 14.43 67.17 -140.25
N ALA A 105 13.73 67.20 -141.39
CA ALA A 105 12.72 66.21 -141.73
C ALA A 105 13.29 64.83 -142.13
N SER A 106 14.56 64.73 -142.54
CA SER A 106 15.16 63.47 -143.01
C SER A 106 15.70 62.55 -141.90
N GLY A 107 15.74 62.99 -140.64
CA GLY A 107 16.33 62.25 -139.50
C GLY A 107 15.37 61.39 -138.68
N VAL A 108 14.08 61.35 -139.00
CA VAL A 108 13.05 60.64 -138.22
C VAL A 108 12.50 59.48 -139.05
N ALA A 109 12.83 58.25 -138.65
CA ALA A 109 12.20 57.05 -139.20
C ALA A 109 10.80 56.92 -138.58
N LEU A 110 9.82 57.46 -139.29
CA LEU A 110 8.42 57.38 -138.94
C LEU A 110 7.93 55.95 -139.14
N LEU A 111 7.23 55.40 -138.14
CA LEU A 111 6.48 54.16 -138.26
C LEU A 111 5.50 54.32 -139.42
N ALA A 112 5.45 53.35 -140.33
CA ALA A 112 4.45 53.35 -141.38
C ALA A 112 3.06 53.26 -140.74
N ASP A 113 2.09 53.96 -141.31
CA ASP A 113 0.71 53.98 -140.80
C ASP A 113 0.15 52.57 -140.60
N GLU A 114 0.54 51.60 -141.44
CA GLU A 114 0.14 50.19 -141.28
C GLU A 114 0.68 49.52 -140.00
N GLN A 115 1.92 49.84 -139.59
CA GLN A 115 2.51 49.28 -138.36
C GLN A 115 1.92 49.91 -137.11
N LEU A 116 1.65 51.23 -137.16
CA LEU A 116 0.94 51.94 -136.11
C LEU A 116 -0.49 51.40 -135.96
N GLN A 117 -1.22 51.23 -137.07
CA GLN A 117 -2.58 50.68 -137.06
C GLN A 117 -2.64 49.24 -136.55
N GLN A 118 -1.68 48.36 -136.89
CA GLN A 118 -1.66 46.99 -136.38
C GLN A 118 -1.42 46.94 -134.85
N LEU A 119 -0.50 47.75 -134.35
CA LEU A 119 -0.22 47.81 -132.92
C LEU A 119 -1.38 48.45 -132.14
N GLU A 120 -1.98 49.53 -132.66
CA GLU A 120 -3.18 50.14 -132.07
C GLU A 120 -4.38 49.17 -132.07
N ALA A 121 -4.60 48.44 -133.17
CA ALA A 121 -5.67 47.45 -133.27
C ALA A 121 -5.45 46.27 -132.32
N SER A 122 -4.22 45.78 -132.18
CA SER A 122 -3.91 44.69 -131.22
C SER A 122 -4.04 45.14 -129.77
N LEU A 123 -3.62 46.37 -129.44
CA LEU A 123 -3.79 46.93 -128.12
C LEU A 123 -5.28 47.14 -127.81
N GLN A 124 -6.08 47.63 -128.76
CA GLN A 124 -7.54 47.70 -128.62
C GLN A 124 -8.17 46.33 -128.41
N ALA A 125 -7.82 45.32 -129.22
CA ALA A 125 -8.38 43.98 -129.10
C ALA A 125 -8.11 43.35 -127.72
N LEU A 126 -6.87 43.44 -127.23
CA LEU A 126 -6.50 42.96 -125.89
C LEU A 126 -7.19 43.76 -124.77
N THR A 127 -7.32 45.08 -124.93
CA THR A 127 -8.01 45.94 -123.95
C THR A 127 -9.50 45.63 -123.88
N ASP A 128 -10.13 45.34 -125.03
CA ASP A 128 -11.55 44.98 -125.09
C ASP A 128 -11.79 43.56 -124.57
N GLU A 129 -10.86 42.63 -124.79
CA GLU A 129 -10.92 41.28 -124.24
C GLU A 129 -10.76 41.28 -122.71
N GLU A 130 -9.83 42.07 -122.17
CA GLU A 130 -9.68 42.28 -120.72
C GLU A 130 -10.96 42.88 -120.10
N LYS A 131 -11.54 43.92 -120.73
CA LYS A 131 -12.81 44.51 -120.29
C LYS A 131 -13.94 43.49 -120.29
N ARG A 132 -14.03 42.63 -121.32
CA ARG A 132 -15.07 41.60 -121.40
C ARG A 132 -14.92 40.56 -120.29
N LEU A 133 -13.70 40.07 -120.06
CA LEU A 133 -13.44 39.09 -119.00
C LEU A 133 -13.67 39.68 -117.60
N LEU A 134 -13.33 40.95 -117.37
CA LEU A 134 -13.66 41.64 -116.12
C LEU A 134 -15.16 41.79 -115.92
N ALA A 135 -15.92 42.13 -116.97
CA ALA A 135 -17.38 42.21 -116.91
C ALA A 135 -18.01 40.84 -116.63
N ASP A 136 -17.52 39.77 -117.28
CA ASP A 136 -17.98 38.40 -117.05
C ASP A 136 -17.67 37.94 -115.62
N GLN A 137 -16.46 38.24 -115.11
CA GLN A 137 -16.08 37.96 -113.72
C GLN A 137 -17.00 38.69 -112.73
N GLN A 138 -17.27 39.98 -112.96
CA GLN A 138 -18.20 40.76 -112.13
C GLN A 138 -19.61 40.18 -112.15
N GLY A 139 -20.11 39.76 -113.32
CA GLY A 139 -21.41 39.10 -113.45
C GLY A 139 -21.49 37.78 -112.67
N GLN A 140 -20.46 36.94 -112.78
CA GLN A 140 -20.35 35.69 -112.03
C GLN A 140 -20.29 35.93 -110.52
N GLN A 141 -19.54 36.94 -110.06
CA GLN A 141 -19.47 37.32 -108.65
C GLN A 141 -20.83 37.79 -108.11
N GLN A 142 -21.59 38.57 -108.89
CA GLN A 142 -22.93 39.01 -108.50
C GLN A 142 -23.91 37.82 -108.39
N HIS A 143 -23.86 36.87 -109.32
CA HIS A 143 -24.68 35.65 -109.25
C HIS A 143 -24.35 34.80 -108.03
N LEU A 144 -23.06 34.64 -107.72
CA LEU A 144 -22.62 33.88 -106.56
C LEU A 144 -23.09 34.58 -105.26
N HIS A 145 -22.90 35.90 -105.17
CA HIS A 145 -23.40 36.68 -104.03
C HIS A 145 -24.92 36.58 -103.86
N TRP A 146 -25.68 36.64 -104.96
CA TRP A 146 -27.13 36.47 -104.92
C TRP A 146 -27.55 35.09 -104.42
N LEU A 147 -26.90 34.01 -104.88
CA LEU A 147 -27.17 32.65 -104.40
C LEU A 147 -26.84 32.50 -102.92
N THR A 148 -25.70 33.02 -102.47
CA THR A 148 -25.32 33.02 -101.05
C THR A 148 -26.34 33.78 -100.21
N ARG A 149 -26.74 34.98 -100.66
CA ARG A 149 -27.70 35.82 -99.94
C ARG A 149 -29.09 35.19 -99.89
N LYS A 150 -29.52 34.52 -100.96
CA LYS A 150 -30.79 33.78 -100.98
C LYS A 150 -30.79 32.65 -99.95
N ASN A 151 -29.69 31.89 -99.85
CA ASN A 151 -29.57 30.82 -98.86
C ASN A 151 -29.56 31.36 -97.43
N GLU A 152 -28.83 32.46 -97.16
CA GLU A 152 -28.84 33.15 -95.86
C GLU A 152 -30.25 33.62 -95.46
N LEU A 153 -30.98 34.27 -96.38
CA LEU A 153 -32.33 34.72 -96.09
C LEU A 153 -33.30 33.55 -95.85
N HIS A 154 -33.08 32.41 -96.52
CA HIS A 154 -33.90 31.23 -96.32
C HIS A 154 -33.66 30.58 -94.95
N THR A 155 -32.40 30.49 -94.51
CA THR A 155 -32.07 30.01 -93.15
C THR A 155 -32.55 30.98 -92.07
N GLU A 156 -32.41 32.29 -92.27
CA GLU A 156 -32.95 33.29 -91.36
C GLU A 156 -34.47 33.21 -91.23
N LEU A 157 -35.20 33.08 -92.35
CA LEU A 157 -36.65 32.96 -92.36
C LEU A 157 -37.11 31.72 -91.60
N HIS A 158 -36.45 30.58 -91.82
CA HIS A 158 -36.76 29.34 -91.10
C HIS A 158 -36.47 29.47 -89.59
N ALA A 159 -35.34 30.07 -89.21
CA ALA A 159 -35.01 30.31 -87.81
C ALA A 159 -36.02 31.24 -87.12
N ARG A 160 -36.46 32.30 -87.81
CA ARG A 160 -37.48 33.22 -87.29
C ARG A 160 -38.85 32.56 -87.15
N GLN A 161 -39.24 31.69 -88.08
CA GLN A 161 -40.48 30.92 -87.97
C GLN A 161 -40.45 29.97 -86.78
N GLN A 162 -39.34 29.26 -86.55
CA GLN A 162 -39.19 28.41 -85.37
C GLN A 162 -39.22 29.22 -84.06
N ALA A 163 -38.54 30.37 -84.02
CA ALA A 163 -38.56 31.25 -82.86
C ALA A 163 -39.98 31.80 -82.57
N LEU A 164 -40.74 32.14 -83.60
CA LEU A 164 -42.13 32.56 -83.46
C LEU A 164 -43.01 31.45 -82.89
N TYR A 165 -42.88 30.23 -83.42
CA TYR A 165 -43.63 29.06 -82.93
C TYR A 165 -43.29 28.77 -81.46
N ALA A 166 -42.00 28.75 -81.10
CA ALA A 166 -41.56 28.55 -79.73
C ALA A 166 -42.07 29.63 -78.77
N ALA A 167 -42.10 30.90 -79.21
CA ALA A 167 -42.63 32.00 -78.41
C ALA A 167 -44.16 31.90 -78.22
N GLN A 168 -44.90 31.46 -79.23
CA GLN A 168 -46.33 31.20 -79.13
C GLN A 168 -46.63 30.06 -78.16
N GLU A 169 -45.93 28.94 -78.29
CA GLU A 169 -46.09 27.78 -77.39
C GLU A 169 -45.71 28.14 -75.95
N ALA A 170 -44.63 28.91 -75.74
CA ALA A 170 -44.25 29.41 -74.43
C ALA A 170 -45.31 30.32 -73.81
N ARG A 171 -45.96 31.17 -74.63
CA ARG A 171 -47.05 32.04 -74.18
C ARG A 171 -48.31 31.25 -73.80
N GLU A 172 -48.67 30.21 -74.54
CA GLU A 172 -49.78 29.31 -74.18
C GLU A 172 -49.48 28.54 -72.89
N LYS A 173 -48.27 27.97 -72.75
CA LYS A 173 -47.84 27.30 -71.51
C LYS A 173 -47.83 28.24 -70.30
N ALA A 174 -47.50 29.52 -70.50
CA ALA A 174 -47.50 30.54 -69.45
C ALA A 174 -48.88 31.16 -69.17
N GLN A 175 -49.91 30.86 -69.98
CA GLN A 175 -51.26 31.41 -69.82
C GLN A 175 -51.88 31.19 -68.42
N PRO A 176 -51.76 30.01 -67.75
CA PRO A 176 -52.22 29.85 -66.38
C PRO A 176 -51.47 30.75 -65.38
N GLN A 177 -50.16 30.98 -65.59
CA GLN A 177 -49.35 31.86 -64.73
C GLN A 177 -49.71 33.33 -64.93
N LEU A 178 -49.99 33.75 -66.18
CA LEU A 178 -50.47 35.09 -66.49
C LEU A 178 -51.86 35.35 -65.90
N ALA A 179 -52.76 34.36 -65.92
CA ALA A 179 -54.07 34.44 -65.27
C ALA A 179 -53.96 34.50 -63.73
N ALA A 180 -52.99 33.79 -63.14
CA ALA A 180 -52.69 33.92 -61.71
C ALA A 180 -52.14 35.32 -61.38
N LEU A 181 -51.34 35.92 -62.26
CA LEU A 181 -50.74 37.24 -62.06
C LEU A 181 -51.77 38.39 -62.14
N THR A 182 -52.78 38.27 -63.02
CA THR A 182 -53.89 39.24 -63.08
C THR A 182 -54.75 39.19 -61.82
N LEU A 183 -55.00 38.00 -61.24
CA LEU A 183 -55.66 37.86 -59.94
C LEU A 183 -54.78 38.34 -58.77
N ALA A 184 -53.46 38.20 -58.88
CA ALA A 184 -52.52 38.61 -57.84
C ALA A 184 -52.35 40.15 -57.73
N GLN A 185 -52.60 40.91 -58.80
CA GLN A 185 -52.49 42.38 -58.79
C GLN A 185 -53.38 43.07 -57.73
N PRO A 186 -54.71 42.81 -57.66
CA PRO A 186 -55.53 43.34 -56.58
C PRO A 186 -55.17 42.74 -55.20
N ALA A 187 -54.82 41.43 -55.14
CA ALA A 187 -54.41 40.79 -53.88
C ALA A 187 -53.13 41.39 -53.28
N ARG A 188 -52.24 41.96 -54.10
CA ARG A 188 -50.99 42.62 -53.64
C ARG A 188 -51.26 43.84 -52.75
N GLN A 189 -52.40 44.51 -52.88
CA GLN A 189 -52.78 45.62 -52.01
C GLN A 189 -53.15 45.16 -50.58
N LEU A 190 -53.64 43.92 -50.43
CA LEU A 190 -53.99 43.33 -49.14
C LEU A 190 -52.80 42.64 -48.46
N ARG A 191 -51.65 42.52 -49.14
CA ARG A 191 -50.47 41.82 -48.65
C ARG A 191 -49.94 42.32 -47.30
N PRO A 192 -49.81 43.63 -47.03
CA PRO A 192 -49.32 44.11 -45.72
C PRO A 192 -50.26 43.76 -44.57
N HIS A 193 -51.57 43.79 -44.81
CA HIS A 193 -52.58 43.41 -43.80
C HIS A 193 -52.58 41.90 -43.55
N TRP A 194 -52.49 41.10 -44.62
CA TRP A 194 -52.38 39.65 -44.50
C TRP A 194 -51.07 39.21 -43.84
N GLU A 195 -49.94 39.85 -44.13
CA GLU A 195 -48.65 39.59 -43.48
C GLU A 195 -48.74 39.92 -41.96
N ARG A 196 -49.37 41.04 -41.59
CA ARG A 196 -49.60 41.39 -40.18
C ARG A 196 -50.51 40.38 -39.45
N ILE A 197 -51.62 39.97 -40.06
CA ILE A 197 -52.52 38.94 -39.49
C ILE A 197 -51.79 37.58 -39.39
N GLN A 198 -50.99 37.19 -40.39
CA GLN A 198 -50.18 35.97 -40.34
C GLN A 198 -49.12 36.01 -39.24
N GLU A 199 -48.40 37.12 -39.08
CA GLU A 199 -47.40 37.28 -38.02
C GLU A 199 -48.03 37.19 -36.63
N GLN A 200 -49.19 37.80 -36.43
CA GLN A 200 -49.94 37.74 -35.17
C GLN A 200 -50.54 36.35 -34.91
N THR A 201 -51.10 35.71 -35.93
CA THR A 201 -51.59 34.33 -35.81
C THR A 201 -50.46 33.38 -35.41
N ARG A 202 -49.29 33.51 -36.05
CA ARG A 202 -48.08 32.74 -35.69
C ARG A 202 -47.53 33.11 -34.31
N ALA A 203 -47.68 34.35 -33.84
CA ALA A 203 -47.31 34.74 -32.48
C ALA A 203 -48.21 34.07 -31.45
N VAL A 204 -49.54 34.13 -31.65
CA VAL A 204 -50.53 33.46 -30.78
C VAL A 204 -50.34 31.94 -30.78
N GLU A 205 -50.10 31.31 -31.93
CA GLU A 205 -49.82 29.87 -32.02
C GLU A 205 -48.54 29.47 -31.28
N ARG A 206 -47.47 30.26 -31.36
CA ARG A 206 -46.22 30.01 -30.61
C ARG A 206 -46.41 30.09 -29.10
N VAL A 207 -47.12 31.11 -28.61
CA VAL A 207 -47.40 31.25 -27.17
C VAL A 207 -48.33 30.14 -26.69
N ARG A 208 -49.33 29.73 -27.50
CA ARG A 208 -50.20 28.57 -27.21
C ARG A 208 -49.41 27.27 -27.12
N GLN A 209 -48.56 26.96 -28.10
CA GLN A 209 -47.71 25.76 -28.08
C GLN A 209 -46.81 25.74 -26.84
N HIS A 210 -46.21 26.88 -26.50
CA HIS A 210 -45.37 26.98 -25.30
C HIS A 210 -46.18 26.83 -24.00
N SER A 211 -47.39 27.39 -23.94
CA SER A 211 -48.33 27.18 -22.83
C SER A 211 -48.71 25.70 -22.67
N ASP A 212 -48.98 25.01 -23.77
CA ASP A 212 -49.31 23.57 -23.76
C ASP A 212 -48.12 22.71 -23.32
N GLU A 213 -46.90 23.04 -23.77
CA GLU A 213 -45.66 22.39 -23.32
C GLU A 213 -45.41 22.59 -21.81
N VAL A 214 -45.53 23.83 -21.32
CA VAL A 214 -45.37 24.14 -19.89
C VAL A 214 -46.47 23.48 -19.07
N ASN A 215 -47.71 23.44 -19.57
CA ASN A 215 -48.81 22.72 -18.91
C ASN A 215 -48.55 21.20 -18.87
N ALA A 216 -48.08 20.59 -19.95
CA ALA A 216 -47.72 19.17 -19.96
C ALA A 216 -46.60 18.85 -18.96
N ARG A 217 -45.58 19.71 -18.87
CA ARG A 217 -44.51 19.62 -17.86
C ARG A 217 -45.07 19.78 -16.45
N LEU A 218 -45.95 20.76 -16.21
CA LEU A 218 -46.60 20.97 -14.92
C LEU A 218 -47.42 19.75 -14.47
N GLN A 219 -48.21 19.14 -15.37
CA GLN A 219 -48.96 17.92 -15.08
C GLN A 219 -48.03 16.74 -14.73
N SER A 220 -46.89 16.61 -15.43
CA SER A 220 -45.89 15.58 -15.10
C SER A 220 -45.24 15.82 -13.74
N ALA A 221 -44.92 17.08 -13.40
CA ALA A 221 -44.36 17.46 -12.11
C ALA A 221 -45.37 17.26 -10.97
N TYR A 222 -46.66 17.57 -11.18
CA TYR A 222 -47.72 17.27 -10.23
C TYR A 222 -47.87 15.77 -9.97
N ARG A 223 -47.84 14.93 -11.02
CA ARG A 223 -47.87 13.47 -10.86
C ARG A 223 -46.67 12.97 -10.06
N LEU A 224 -45.47 13.48 -10.32
CA LEU A 224 -44.27 13.13 -9.54
C LEU A 224 -44.41 13.54 -8.08
N ARG A 225 -44.85 14.78 -7.80
CA ARG A 225 -45.09 15.30 -6.45
C ARG A 225 -46.15 14.47 -5.69
N GLN A 226 -47.22 14.07 -6.36
CA GLN A 226 -48.26 13.19 -5.84
C GLN A 226 -47.71 11.82 -5.46
N ARG A 227 -46.92 11.19 -6.36
CA ARG A 227 -46.28 9.89 -6.11
C ARG A 227 -45.30 9.93 -4.94
N ILE A 228 -44.48 10.97 -4.85
CA ILE A 228 -43.54 11.18 -3.73
C ILE A 228 -44.31 11.27 -2.41
N ARG A 229 -45.39 12.06 -2.35
CA ARG A 229 -46.23 12.16 -1.15
C ARG A 229 -46.90 10.83 -0.79
N ALA A 230 -47.48 10.12 -1.77
CA ALA A 230 -48.13 8.84 -1.55
C ALA A 230 -47.14 7.77 -1.03
N CYS A 231 -45.94 7.70 -1.62
CA CYS A 231 -44.86 6.83 -1.16
C CYS A 231 -44.45 7.16 0.29
N ALA A 232 -44.19 8.44 0.59
CA ALA A 232 -43.85 8.88 1.94
C ALA A 232 -44.96 8.60 2.97
N HIS A 233 -46.23 8.75 2.59
CA HIS A 233 -47.36 8.47 3.47
C HIS A 233 -47.51 6.96 3.75
N ARG A 234 -47.30 6.10 2.74
CA ARG A 234 -47.24 4.64 2.94
C ARG A 234 -46.07 4.25 3.85
N GLN A 235 -44.87 4.78 3.61
CA GLN A 235 -43.72 4.51 4.48
C GLN A 235 -43.98 5.00 5.91
N PHE A 236 -44.51 6.21 6.09
CA PHE A 236 -44.87 6.74 7.42
C PHE A 236 -45.90 5.86 8.13
N THR A 237 -46.98 5.46 7.46
CA THR A 237 -48.02 4.62 8.07
C THR A 237 -47.48 3.23 8.45
N GLN A 238 -46.63 2.62 7.62
CA GLN A 238 -45.97 1.36 7.93
C GLN A 238 -45.01 1.49 9.13
N LEU A 239 -44.11 2.48 9.10
CA LEU A 239 -43.13 2.73 10.17
C LEU A 239 -43.82 3.11 11.49
N ASN A 240 -44.90 3.88 11.45
CA ASN A 240 -45.67 4.24 12.64
C ASN A 240 -46.42 3.02 13.21
N ALA A 241 -46.97 2.14 12.36
CA ALA A 241 -47.60 0.91 12.81
C ALA A 241 -46.58 -0.06 13.46
N THR A 242 -45.39 -0.22 12.88
CA THR A 242 -44.31 -1.02 13.49
C THR A 242 -43.80 -0.38 14.77
N GLY A 243 -43.59 0.94 14.79
CA GLY A 243 -43.21 1.71 15.96
C GLY A 243 -44.22 1.57 17.12
N GLN A 244 -45.52 1.64 16.84
CA GLN A 244 -46.59 1.41 17.83
C GLN A 244 -46.53 0.00 18.42
N ARG A 245 -46.35 -1.04 17.57
CA ARG A 245 -46.21 -2.42 18.05
C ARG A 245 -44.98 -2.59 18.95
N LEU A 246 -43.84 -2.02 18.55
CA LEU A 246 -42.61 -2.03 19.34
C LEU A 246 -42.77 -1.27 20.66
N LYS A 247 -43.43 -0.13 20.65
CA LYS A 247 -43.75 0.66 21.84
C LYS A 247 -44.63 -0.12 22.82
N THR A 248 -45.68 -0.79 22.34
CA THR A 248 -46.54 -1.63 23.18
C THR A 248 -45.74 -2.79 23.77
N TRP A 249 -44.93 -3.48 22.97
CA TRP A 249 -44.08 -4.57 23.45
C TRP A 249 -43.08 -4.10 24.51
N LEU A 250 -42.42 -2.95 24.30
CA LEU A 250 -41.49 -2.36 25.27
C LEU A 250 -42.18 -1.99 26.58
N ALA A 251 -43.45 -1.55 26.52
CA ALA A 251 -44.26 -1.25 27.70
C ALA A 251 -44.70 -2.52 28.45
N GLU A 252 -45.09 -3.57 27.74
CA GLU A 252 -45.42 -4.89 28.32
C GLU A 252 -44.21 -5.53 29.01
N HIS A 253 -43.00 -5.30 28.48
CA HIS A 253 -41.74 -5.85 28.99
C HIS A 253 -40.92 -4.80 29.77
N ASP A 254 -41.57 -3.77 30.32
CA ASP A 254 -40.87 -2.71 31.05
C ASP A 254 -40.14 -3.23 32.30
N GLY A 255 -40.60 -4.35 32.88
CA GLY A 255 -39.92 -5.03 33.97
C GLY A 255 -38.46 -5.36 33.66
N ILE A 256 -38.15 -5.75 32.41
CA ILE A 256 -36.78 -6.05 31.95
C ILE A 256 -35.86 -4.84 32.11
N ARG A 257 -36.37 -3.64 31.83
CA ARG A 257 -35.62 -2.39 32.00
C ARG A 257 -35.22 -2.17 33.46
N VAL A 258 -36.10 -2.51 34.39
CA VAL A 258 -35.90 -2.27 35.83
C VAL A 258 -34.87 -3.23 36.39
N TRP A 259 -34.97 -4.53 36.08
CA TRP A 259 -34.05 -5.51 36.66
C TRP A 259 -32.73 -5.71 35.89
N ARG A 260 -32.60 -5.22 34.63
CA ARG A 260 -31.35 -5.41 33.87
C ARG A 260 -30.12 -4.82 34.58
N SER A 261 -30.27 -3.76 35.38
CA SER A 261 -29.16 -3.18 36.16
C SER A 261 -28.68 -4.12 37.26
N GLU A 262 -29.58 -4.94 37.79
CA GLU A 262 -29.33 -5.86 38.88
C GLU A 262 -28.70 -7.19 38.42
N LEU A 263 -28.79 -7.53 37.12
CA LEU A 263 -28.20 -8.76 36.56
C LEU A 263 -26.74 -8.98 36.95
N ALA A 264 -25.94 -7.90 36.92
CA ALA A 264 -24.53 -7.98 37.30
C ALA A 264 -24.36 -8.30 38.80
N GLY A 265 -25.20 -7.69 39.64
CA GLY A 265 -25.28 -7.98 41.07
C GLY A 265 -25.71 -9.41 41.36
N TRP A 266 -26.76 -9.90 40.70
CA TRP A 266 -27.22 -11.29 40.84
C TRP A 266 -26.16 -12.29 40.40
N ARG A 267 -25.45 -12.02 39.30
CA ARG A 267 -24.33 -12.87 38.85
C ARG A 267 -23.23 -12.93 39.91
N ALA A 268 -22.86 -11.79 40.51
CA ALA A 268 -21.88 -11.77 41.59
C ALA A 268 -22.35 -12.52 42.84
N LEU A 269 -23.62 -12.35 43.24
CA LEU A 269 -24.18 -13.02 44.42
C LEU A 269 -24.30 -14.54 44.22
N LEU A 270 -24.80 -15.00 43.07
CA LEU A 270 -24.92 -16.42 42.75
C LEU A 270 -23.55 -17.10 42.61
N THR A 271 -22.56 -16.43 42.01
CA THR A 271 -21.18 -16.96 41.95
C THR A 271 -20.53 -17.02 43.34
N GLN A 272 -20.80 -16.04 44.20
CA GLN A 272 -20.34 -16.10 45.59
C GLN A 272 -21.02 -17.23 46.37
N GLN A 273 -22.32 -17.43 46.16
CA GLN A 273 -23.08 -18.50 46.79
C GLN A 273 -22.63 -19.90 46.36
N SER A 274 -22.30 -20.10 45.08
CA SER A 274 -21.73 -21.36 44.61
C SER A 274 -20.36 -21.63 45.22
N HIS A 275 -19.54 -20.59 45.40
CA HIS A 275 -18.26 -20.69 46.12
C HIS A 275 -18.47 -21.10 47.60
N ASP A 276 -19.40 -20.46 48.31
CA ASP A 276 -19.71 -20.84 49.70
C ASP A 276 -20.19 -22.29 49.82
N ARG A 277 -21.04 -22.75 48.90
CA ARG A 277 -21.51 -24.15 48.87
C ARG A 277 -20.35 -25.13 48.64
N ALA A 278 -19.40 -24.78 47.77
CA ALA A 278 -18.20 -25.58 47.56
C ALA A 278 -17.32 -25.62 48.82
N GLN A 279 -17.12 -24.49 49.49
CA GLN A 279 -16.41 -24.42 50.77
C GLN A 279 -17.09 -25.25 51.85
N LEU A 280 -18.43 -25.15 51.97
CA LEU A 280 -19.21 -25.96 52.91
C LEU A 280 -19.00 -27.46 52.65
N SER A 281 -19.06 -27.89 51.40
CA SER A 281 -18.83 -29.29 51.03
C SER A 281 -17.42 -29.76 51.42
N GLN A 282 -16.40 -28.93 51.20
CA GLN A 282 -15.03 -29.21 51.60
C GLN A 282 -14.89 -29.35 53.13
N TRP A 283 -15.45 -28.44 53.92
CA TRP A 283 -15.42 -28.51 55.38
C TRP A 283 -16.19 -29.73 55.91
N GLN A 284 -17.32 -30.07 55.30
CA GLN A 284 -18.07 -31.29 55.65
C GLN A 284 -17.26 -32.56 55.39
N GLN A 285 -16.52 -32.63 54.28
CA GLN A 285 -15.63 -33.77 54.00
C GLN A 285 -14.48 -33.87 55.01
N GLN A 286 -13.86 -32.75 55.38
CA GLN A 286 -12.80 -32.71 56.40
C GLN A 286 -13.32 -33.14 57.77
N LEU A 287 -14.48 -32.61 58.18
CA LEU A 287 -15.15 -32.99 59.43
C LEU A 287 -15.44 -34.50 59.49
N LEU A 288 -15.95 -35.07 58.39
CA LEU A 288 -16.19 -36.52 58.28
C LEU A 288 -14.89 -37.33 58.37
N SER A 289 -13.82 -36.86 57.72
CA SER A 289 -12.49 -37.49 57.79
C SER A 289 -11.96 -37.51 59.22
N ASP A 290 -11.94 -36.36 59.90
CA ASP A 290 -11.39 -36.25 61.25
C ASP A 290 -12.23 -37.04 62.27
N THR A 291 -13.55 -37.05 62.08
CA THR A 291 -14.46 -37.86 62.91
C THR A 291 -14.16 -39.35 62.74
N ARG A 292 -13.96 -39.82 61.50
CA ARG A 292 -13.55 -41.21 61.24
C ARG A 292 -12.18 -41.54 61.85
N GLN A 293 -11.21 -40.63 61.76
CA GLN A 293 -9.89 -40.83 62.37
C GLN A 293 -9.99 -40.93 63.89
N ARG A 294 -10.81 -40.08 64.53
CA ARG A 294 -11.06 -40.12 65.98
C ARG A 294 -11.72 -41.44 66.39
N ASP A 295 -12.69 -41.92 65.62
CA ASP A 295 -13.45 -43.13 65.93
C ASP A 295 -12.65 -44.41 65.64
N ALA A 296 -11.62 -44.33 64.79
CA ALA A 296 -10.67 -45.42 64.56
C ALA A 296 -9.62 -45.58 65.68
N LEU A 297 -9.45 -44.56 66.54
CA LEU A 297 -8.54 -44.67 67.68
C LEU A 297 -9.13 -45.64 68.74
N PRO A 298 -8.28 -46.47 69.40
CA PRO A 298 -8.74 -47.38 70.44
C PRO A 298 -9.47 -46.64 71.59
N PRO A 299 -10.44 -47.30 72.24
CA PRO A 299 -11.06 -46.75 73.44
C PRO A 299 -10.01 -46.63 74.55
N LEU A 300 -9.81 -45.41 75.04
CA LEU A 300 -8.86 -45.09 76.12
C LEU A 300 -9.60 -45.02 77.45
N THR A 301 -8.95 -45.52 78.51
CA THR A 301 -9.41 -45.43 79.90
C THR A 301 -8.85 -44.22 80.63
N LEU A 302 -7.78 -43.61 80.11
CA LEU A 302 -7.18 -42.40 80.66
C LEU A 302 -8.02 -41.18 80.31
N ASP A 303 -8.42 -40.43 81.34
CA ASP A 303 -9.08 -39.14 81.21
C ASP A 303 -8.20 -38.06 81.85
N LEU A 304 -7.33 -37.45 81.06
CA LEU A 304 -6.42 -36.39 81.47
C LEU A 304 -6.74 -35.11 80.69
N THR A 305 -6.67 -33.98 81.37
CA THR A 305 -6.74 -32.67 80.73
C THR A 305 -5.54 -32.47 79.79
N PRO A 306 -5.63 -31.62 78.75
CA PRO A 306 -4.52 -31.38 77.83
C PRO A 306 -3.24 -30.92 78.53
N GLN A 307 -3.36 -30.13 79.60
CA GLN A 307 -2.22 -29.68 80.40
C GLN A 307 -1.59 -30.84 81.20
N ALA A 308 -2.40 -31.63 81.92
CA ALA A 308 -1.92 -32.78 82.67
C ALA A 308 -1.29 -33.84 81.74
N LEU A 309 -1.83 -33.99 80.53
CA LEU A 309 -1.27 -34.86 79.50
C LEU A 309 0.11 -34.39 79.02
N ALA A 310 0.27 -33.09 78.77
CA ALA A 310 1.56 -32.52 78.37
C ALA A 310 2.62 -32.71 79.46
N GLU A 311 2.26 -32.49 80.72
CA GLU A 311 3.12 -32.72 81.88
C GLU A 311 3.50 -34.21 82.01
N ALA A 312 2.54 -35.13 81.87
CA ALA A 312 2.78 -36.57 81.91
C ALA A 312 3.72 -37.06 80.78
N ARG A 313 3.52 -36.57 79.54
CA ARG A 313 4.41 -36.89 78.41
C ARG A 313 5.82 -36.33 78.61
N ALA A 314 5.94 -35.11 79.13
CA ALA A 314 7.23 -34.51 79.46
C ALA A 314 7.97 -35.31 80.55
N LEU A 315 7.24 -35.81 81.56
CA LEU A 315 7.79 -36.69 82.59
C LEU A 315 8.32 -38.00 81.97
N HIS A 316 7.52 -38.68 81.15
CA HIS A 316 7.94 -39.92 80.46
C HIS A 316 9.17 -39.72 79.58
N THR A 317 9.22 -38.60 78.86
CA THR A 317 10.38 -38.21 78.03
C THR A 317 11.65 -38.06 78.86
N ARG A 318 11.57 -37.42 80.04
CA ARG A 318 12.70 -37.27 80.97
C ARG A 318 13.11 -38.61 81.61
N GLN A 319 12.15 -39.48 81.91
CA GLN A 319 12.42 -40.76 82.57
C GLN A 319 12.93 -41.85 81.62
N ARG A 320 12.58 -41.80 80.32
CA ARG A 320 12.99 -42.79 79.31
C ARG A 320 14.50 -43.10 79.28
N PRO A 321 15.43 -42.13 79.22
CA PRO A 321 16.87 -42.43 79.25
C PRO A 321 17.31 -43.10 80.56
N LEU A 322 16.69 -42.72 81.69
CA LEU A 322 16.97 -43.33 82.99
C LEU A 322 16.50 -44.79 83.04
N ARG A 323 15.30 -45.09 82.50
CA ARG A 323 14.78 -46.46 82.36
C ARG A 323 15.72 -47.34 81.53
N HIS A 324 16.21 -46.85 80.39
CA HIS A 324 17.18 -47.56 79.56
C HIS A 324 18.53 -47.75 80.26
N ARG A 325 19.01 -46.76 81.03
CA ARG A 325 20.25 -46.89 81.80
C ARG A 325 20.12 -47.94 82.91
N LEU A 326 18.99 -48.01 83.62
CA LEU A 326 18.72 -49.10 84.56
C LEU A 326 18.77 -50.47 83.88
N ALA A 327 18.09 -50.64 82.75
CA ALA A 327 18.13 -51.91 82.01
C ALA A 327 19.57 -52.30 81.59
N ALA A 328 20.37 -51.32 81.17
CA ALA A 328 21.78 -51.55 80.83
C ALA A 328 22.63 -51.94 82.06
N LEU A 329 22.40 -51.31 83.22
CA LEU A 329 23.08 -51.66 84.47
C LEU A 329 22.70 -53.06 84.94
N GLN A 330 21.43 -53.47 84.84
CA GLN A 330 21.02 -54.85 85.16
C GLN A 330 21.81 -55.86 84.32
N GLY A 331 21.96 -55.58 83.02
CA GLY A 331 22.74 -56.41 82.09
C GLY A 331 24.23 -56.51 82.45
N GLN A 332 24.76 -55.62 83.29
CA GLN A 332 26.15 -55.66 83.76
C GLN A 332 26.28 -56.26 85.17
N ILE A 333 25.38 -55.94 86.09
CA ILE A 333 25.41 -56.38 87.49
C ILE A 333 25.14 -57.88 87.60
N VAL A 334 24.07 -58.38 86.97
CA VAL A 334 23.65 -59.79 87.12
C VAL A 334 24.72 -60.79 86.64
N PRO A 335 25.37 -60.62 85.47
CA PRO A 335 26.46 -61.50 85.05
C PRO A 335 27.68 -61.42 85.97
N LYS A 336 28.03 -60.22 86.47
CA LYS A 336 29.16 -60.03 87.40
C LYS A 336 28.90 -60.69 88.75
N GLN A 337 27.71 -60.57 89.32
CA GLN A 337 27.29 -61.29 90.53
C GLN A 337 27.37 -62.80 90.34
N LYS A 338 26.90 -63.31 89.20
CA LYS A 338 27.00 -64.75 88.88
C LYS A 338 28.45 -65.20 88.76
N ARG A 339 29.31 -64.42 88.10
CA ARG A 339 30.75 -64.72 87.97
C ARG A 339 31.46 -64.69 89.32
N GLN A 340 31.17 -63.69 90.15
CA GLN A 340 31.74 -63.56 91.49
C GLN A 340 31.35 -64.73 92.38
N ALA A 341 30.07 -65.15 92.38
CA ALA A 341 29.63 -66.34 93.12
C ALA A 341 30.32 -67.64 92.64
N GLN A 342 30.52 -67.78 91.32
CA GLN A 342 31.29 -68.91 90.75
C GLN A 342 32.75 -68.88 91.18
N LEU A 343 33.38 -67.69 91.17
CA LEU A 343 34.78 -67.51 91.56
C LEU A 343 34.99 -67.78 93.05
N GLN A 344 34.10 -67.27 93.92
CA GLN A 344 34.14 -67.53 95.36
C GLN A 344 34.00 -69.03 95.67
N ALA A 345 33.12 -69.74 94.94
CA ALA A 345 33.00 -71.19 95.06
C ALA A 345 34.27 -71.92 94.60
N ALA A 346 34.94 -71.44 93.55
CA ALA A 346 36.22 -72.00 93.08
C ALA A 346 37.36 -71.75 94.08
N ILE A 347 37.48 -70.52 94.60
CA ILE A 347 38.44 -70.13 95.63
C ILE A 347 38.28 -71.02 96.87
N ALA A 348 37.05 -71.23 97.34
CA ALA A 348 36.78 -72.11 98.48
C ALA A 348 37.23 -73.56 98.23
N ARG A 349 37.00 -74.09 97.03
CA ARG A 349 37.48 -75.43 96.62
C ARG A 349 39.00 -75.48 96.57
N HIS A 350 39.65 -74.51 95.95
CA HIS A 350 41.10 -74.45 95.84
C HIS A 350 41.78 -74.28 97.21
N HIS A 351 41.21 -73.52 98.14
CA HIS A 351 41.68 -73.47 99.54
C HIS A 351 41.60 -74.84 100.22
N GLN A 352 40.51 -75.59 100.00
CA GLN A 352 40.38 -76.94 100.52
C GLN A 352 41.42 -77.89 99.91
N GLU A 353 41.66 -77.83 98.60
CA GLU A 353 42.70 -78.59 97.91
C GLU A 353 44.10 -78.22 98.41
N GLN A 354 44.37 -76.93 98.62
CA GLN A 354 45.65 -76.44 99.14
C GLN A 354 45.89 -76.98 100.56
N ALA A 355 44.88 -76.99 101.42
CA ALA A 355 44.98 -77.58 102.75
C ALA A 355 45.29 -79.09 102.67
N GLN A 356 44.61 -79.83 101.79
CA GLN A 356 44.85 -81.26 101.58
C GLN A 356 46.27 -81.55 101.06
N TYR A 357 46.73 -80.81 100.04
CA TYR A 357 48.08 -80.98 99.51
C TYR A 357 49.15 -80.57 100.52
N THR A 358 48.90 -79.53 101.32
CA THR A 358 49.82 -79.09 102.39
C THR A 358 49.96 -80.18 103.45
N GLN A 359 48.84 -80.82 103.84
CA GLN A 359 48.85 -81.96 104.75
C GLN A 359 49.60 -83.16 104.15
N ARG A 360 49.31 -83.55 102.91
CA ARG A 360 50.02 -84.64 102.22
C ARG A 360 51.52 -84.39 102.11
N LEU A 361 51.93 -83.15 101.84
CA LEU A 361 53.34 -82.75 101.79
C LEU A 361 53.99 -82.85 103.18
N ALA A 362 53.27 -82.45 104.24
CA ALA A 362 53.76 -82.59 105.62
C ALA A 362 53.96 -84.07 106.01
N ASP A 363 52.99 -84.94 105.68
CA ASP A 363 53.08 -86.39 105.90
C ASP A 363 54.26 -87.00 105.14
N LYS A 364 54.44 -86.62 103.86
CA LYS A 364 55.57 -87.08 103.04
C LYS A 364 56.91 -86.57 103.55
N ARG A 365 57.00 -85.31 104.04
CA ARG A 365 58.21 -84.76 104.69
C ARG A 365 58.56 -85.52 105.96
N LEU A 366 57.57 -85.89 106.77
CA LEU A 366 57.77 -86.71 107.97
C LEU A 366 58.28 -88.11 107.61
N SER A 367 57.64 -88.77 106.63
CA SER A 367 58.08 -90.08 106.12
C SER A 367 59.50 -90.03 105.56
N TYR A 368 59.82 -89.00 104.76
CA TYR A 368 61.17 -88.76 104.25
C TYR A 368 62.18 -88.62 105.40
N LYS A 369 61.86 -87.83 106.44
CA LYS A 369 62.74 -87.65 107.60
C LYS A 369 63.00 -88.96 108.33
N THR A 370 61.96 -89.75 108.60
CA THR A 370 62.08 -91.05 109.28
C THR A 370 62.90 -92.04 108.44
N LYS A 371 62.58 -92.17 107.14
CA LYS A 371 63.27 -93.09 106.23
C LYS A 371 64.70 -92.67 105.92
N ALA A 372 64.99 -91.38 105.85
CA ALA A 372 66.35 -90.87 105.72
C ALA A 372 67.19 -91.16 106.97
N GLN A 373 66.58 -91.06 108.17
CA GLN A 373 67.24 -91.45 109.42
C GLN A 373 67.49 -92.98 109.45
N GLU A 374 66.49 -93.80 109.11
CA GLU A 374 66.67 -95.26 108.98
C GLU A 374 67.78 -95.62 107.98
N LEU A 375 67.83 -94.93 106.83
CA LEU A 375 68.88 -95.11 105.83
C LEU A 375 70.26 -94.73 106.39
N ALA A 376 70.38 -93.65 107.16
CA ALA A 376 71.63 -93.22 107.79
C ALA A 376 72.10 -94.23 108.85
N ASP A 377 71.18 -94.73 109.68
CA ASP A 377 71.47 -95.73 110.71
C ASP A 377 71.91 -97.06 110.06
N VAL A 378 71.18 -97.54 109.04
CA VAL A 378 71.52 -98.77 108.30
C VAL A 378 72.83 -98.61 107.52
N ARG A 379 73.12 -97.43 106.96
CA ARG A 379 74.43 -97.14 106.35
C ARG A 379 75.56 -97.28 107.37
N THR A 380 75.38 -96.74 108.56
CA THR A 380 76.34 -96.84 109.66
C THR A 380 76.56 -98.30 110.09
N ILE A 381 75.48 -99.09 110.16
CA ILE A 381 75.56 -100.54 110.44
C ILE A 381 76.32 -101.28 109.33
N CYS A 382 76.01 -101.03 108.07
CA CYS A 382 76.75 -101.64 106.95
C CYS A 382 78.24 -101.27 106.95
N GLU A 383 78.60 -100.05 107.34
CA GLU A 383 79.99 -99.62 107.50
C GLU A 383 80.69 -100.35 108.65
N GLN A 384 80.01 -100.53 109.80
CA GLN A 384 80.52 -101.29 110.94
C GLN A 384 80.67 -102.78 110.61
N GLU A 385 79.71 -103.37 109.90
CA GLU A 385 79.74 -104.76 109.43
C GLU A 385 80.88 -105.00 108.43
N ALA A 386 81.08 -104.08 107.48
CA ALA A 386 82.23 -104.13 106.58
C ALA A 386 83.57 -104.13 107.35
N ARG A 387 83.63 -103.39 108.47
CA ARG A 387 84.80 -103.31 109.35
C ARG A 387 84.98 -104.55 110.23
N ILE A 388 83.89 -105.18 110.67
CA ILE A 388 83.91 -106.45 111.43
C ILE A 388 84.37 -107.61 110.55
N LYS A 389 83.91 -107.68 109.29
CA LYS A 389 84.38 -108.67 108.31
C LYS A 389 85.91 -108.61 108.11
N ASP A 390 86.46 -107.39 108.05
CA ASP A 390 87.90 -107.17 107.89
C ASP A 390 88.69 -107.79 109.06
N LEU A 391 88.12 -107.77 110.28
CA LEU A 391 88.71 -108.32 111.51
C LEU A 391 88.47 -109.83 111.72
N GLU A 392 87.46 -110.42 111.08
CA GLU A 392 87.18 -111.87 111.12
C GLU A 392 88.31 -112.69 110.48
N SER A 393 88.97 -112.14 109.45
CA SER A 393 90.14 -112.77 108.82
C SER A 393 91.29 -113.03 109.81
N GLN A 394 91.45 -112.18 110.82
CA GLN A 394 92.49 -112.29 111.83
C GLN A 394 92.12 -113.23 112.99
N ARG A 395 90.82 -113.55 113.18
CA ARG A 395 90.33 -114.45 114.24
C ARG A 395 90.48 -115.94 113.90
N ALA A 396 90.59 -116.30 112.63
CA ALA A 396 90.74 -117.70 112.19
C ALA A 396 92.09 -118.35 112.58
N HIS A 397 93.02 -117.60 113.17
CA HIS A 397 94.37 -118.07 113.52
C HIS A 397 94.58 -118.40 115.02
N LEU A 398 93.51 -118.56 115.82
CA LEU A 398 93.58 -118.86 117.26
C LEU A 398 93.25 -120.34 117.59
N GLN A 399 94.17 -121.04 118.28
CA GLN A 399 94.02 -122.42 118.75
C GLN A 399 94.09 -122.50 120.28
N SER A 400 93.25 -123.33 120.90
CA SER A 400 93.15 -123.45 122.37
C SER A 400 94.42 -124.07 122.97
N GLY A 401 95.11 -123.32 123.84
CA GLY A 401 96.31 -123.76 124.59
C GLY A 401 97.62 -123.06 124.23
N GLN A 402 97.66 -122.26 123.15
CA GLN A 402 98.83 -121.45 122.74
C GLN A 402 98.56 -119.96 123.02
N PRO A 403 99.57 -119.15 123.40
CA PRO A 403 99.38 -117.71 123.65
C PRO A 403 99.03 -116.94 122.36
N CYS A 404 98.01 -116.09 122.43
CA CYS A 404 97.52 -115.27 121.30
C CYS A 404 98.53 -114.17 120.89
N PRO A 405 98.80 -113.95 119.59
CA PRO A 405 99.76 -112.93 119.12
C PRO A 405 99.32 -111.47 119.31
N LEU A 406 98.04 -111.20 119.62
CA LEU A 406 97.55 -109.84 119.90
C LEU A 406 97.43 -109.49 121.40
N CYS A 407 97.41 -110.47 122.31
CA CYS A 407 97.22 -110.17 123.74
C CYS A 407 97.89 -111.14 124.74
N GLY A 408 98.53 -112.23 124.31
CA GLY A 408 99.37 -113.09 125.15
C GLY A 408 98.65 -114.04 126.13
N SER A 409 97.32 -114.01 126.23
CA SER A 409 96.53 -114.89 127.11
C SER A 409 96.37 -116.32 126.54
N THR A 410 96.29 -117.33 127.42
CA THR A 410 96.11 -118.76 127.09
C THR A 410 94.70 -119.32 127.36
N THR A 411 93.73 -118.50 127.77
CA THR A 411 92.32 -118.92 128.00
C THR A 411 91.34 -117.96 127.33
N HIS A 412 90.52 -118.48 126.41
CA HIS A 412 89.51 -117.73 125.64
C HIS A 412 88.16 -118.47 125.70
N PRO A 413 87.19 -118.02 126.52
CA PRO A 413 85.93 -118.73 126.74
C PRO A 413 84.88 -118.65 125.61
N ALA A 414 85.15 -117.96 124.50
CA ALA A 414 84.10 -117.59 123.53
C ALA A 414 84.55 -117.60 122.05
N ILE A 415 85.32 -118.61 121.63
CA ILE A 415 85.70 -118.78 120.21
C ILE A 415 84.53 -119.35 119.36
N ALA A 416 83.63 -120.13 119.96
CA ALA A 416 82.55 -120.81 119.22
C ALA A 416 81.28 -119.96 118.94
N ALA A 417 81.14 -118.77 119.55
CA ALA A 417 79.87 -118.02 119.53
C ALA A 417 79.77 -116.92 118.45
N TYR A 418 80.82 -116.71 117.63
CA TYR A 418 80.91 -115.54 116.73
C TYR A 418 81.09 -115.88 115.24
N GLN A 419 80.76 -117.10 114.80
CA GLN A 419 81.04 -117.57 113.43
C GLN A 419 79.87 -117.43 112.45
N ALA A 420 78.82 -116.68 112.79
CA ALA A 420 77.67 -116.47 111.92
C ALA A 420 77.14 -115.03 112.00
N LEU A 421 77.77 -114.13 111.26
CA LEU A 421 77.17 -112.86 110.85
C LEU A 421 77.19 -112.79 109.31
N GLU A 422 76.04 -112.93 108.67
CA GLU A 422 75.89 -112.78 107.22
C GLU A 422 75.72 -111.31 106.83
N LEU A 423 76.57 -110.84 105.91
CA LEU A 423 76.75 -109.43 105.54
C LEU A 423 75.77 -108.90 104.46
N SER A 424 74.85 -109.72 103.95
CA SER A 424 74.03 -109.39 102.76
C SER A 424 72.67 -108.75 103.08
N ALA A 425 72.11 -109.02 104.26
CA ALA A 425 70.76 -108.57 104.64
C ALA A 425 70.68 -107.04 104.84
N ASN A 426 71.71 -106.43 105.42
CA ASN A 426 71.72 -104.99 105.65
C ASN A 426 72.05 -104.18 104.37
N GLN A 427 72.84 -104.74 103.44
CA GLN A 427 73.12 -104.10 102.15
C GLN A 427 71.88 -104.03 101.25
N THR A 428 71.10 -105.11 101.16
CA THR A 428 69.82 -105.13 100.44
C THR A 428 68.80 -104.19 101.09
N ARG A 429 68.77 -104.12 102.43
CA ARG A 429 67.95 -103.16 103.18
C ARG A 429 68.34 -101.70 102.90
N ARG A 430 69.64 -101.39 102.81
CA ARG A 430 70.14 -100.05 102.46
C ARG A 430 69.68 -99.63 101.07
N ASP A 431 69.85 -100.49 100.06
CA ASP A 431 69.52 -100.16 98.67
C ASP A 431 68.00 -100.02 98.48
N ALA A 432 67.20 -100.80 99.21
CA ALA A 432 65.75 -100.62 99.28
C ALA A 432 65.37 -99.28 99.92
N LEU A 433 65.94 -98.94 101.08
CA LEU A 433 65.72 -97.65 101.75
C LEU A 433 66.19 -96.46 100.90
N GLU A 434 67.29 -96.59 100.16
CA GLU A 434 67.78 -95.52 99.29
C GLU A 434 66.83 -95.25 98.11
N LYS A 435 66.23 -96.30 97.53
CA LYS A 435 65.17 -96.14 96.53
C LYS A 435 63.93 -95.48 97.14
N GLU A 436 63.49 -95.91 98.32
CA GLU A 436 62.35 -95.32 99.02
C GLU A 436 62.56 -93.83 99.37
N VAL A 437 63.76 -93.44 99.81
CA VAL A 437 64.08 -92.03 100.09
C VAL A 437 64.08 -91.19 98.81
N LYS A 438 64.59 -91.73 97.69
CA LYS A 438 64.54 -91.06 96.38
C LYS A 438 63.11 -90.89 95.87
N THR A 439 62.27 -91.92 95.93
CA THR A 439 60.86 -91.82 95.53
C THR A 439 60.09 -90.82 96.39
N LEU A 440 60.30 -90.83 97.71
CA LEU A 440 59.70 -89.83 98.61
C LEU A 440 60.16 -88.39 98.31
N ALA A 441 61.41 -88.19 97.87
CA ALA A 441 61.92 -86.88 97.46
C ALA A 441 61.26 -86.38 96.16
N GLU A 442 61.10 -87.25 95.16
CA GLU A 442 60.43 -86.93 93.89
C GLU A 442 58.93 -86.64 94.10
N GLU A 443 58.23 -87.48 94.88
CA GLU A 443 56.83 -87.27 95.24
C GLU A 443 56.64 -85.97 96.05
N GLY A 444 57.56 -85.66 96.97
CA GLY A 444 57.55 -84.41 97.73
C GLY A 444 57.79 -83.17 96.86
N ALA A 445 58.69 -83.25 95.88
CA ALA A 445 58.92 -82.18 94.92
C ALA A 445 57.72 -81.96 93.98
N ALA A 446 57.08 -83.04 93.52
CA ALA A 446 55.87 -82.98 92.70
C ALA A 446 54.69 -82.34 93.47
N LEU A 447 54.45 -82.75 94.72
CA LEU A 447 53.43 -82.14 95.59
C LEU A 447 53.71 -80.66 95.88
N ARG A 448 54.98 -80.28 96.07
CA ARG A 448 55.37 -78.88 96.22
C ARG A 448 55.06 -78.06 94.96
N GLY A 449 55.40 -78.58 93.78
CA GLY A 449 55.08 -77.91 92.51
C GLY A 449 53.57 -77.74 92.28
N GLN A 450 52.77 -78.75 92.66
CA GLN A 450 51.30 -78.65 92.63
C GLN A 450 50.78 -77.59 93.61
N LEU A 451 51.33 -77.50 94.82
CA LEU A 451 50.99 -76.46 95.79
C LEU A 451 51.37 -75.06 95.31
N ASP A 452 52.54 -74.88 94.73
CA ASP A 452 52.99 -73.58 94.22
C ASP A 452 52.10 -73.11 93.06
N ALA A 453 51.74 -74.01 92.14
CA ALA A 453 50.79 -73.73 91.05
C ALA A 453 49.39 -73.38 91.57
N LEU A 454 48.87 -74.15 92.53
CA LEU A 454 47.57 -73.90 93.14
C LEU A 454 47.55 -72.59 93.94
N THR A 455 48.64 -72.25 94.61
CA THR A 455 48.78 -70.99 95.37
C THR A 455 48.79 -69.78 94.44
N GLN A 456 49.47 -69.87 93.29
CA GLN A 456 49.42 -68.82 92.26
C GLN A 456 48.03 -68.68 91.64
N GLN A 457 47.32 -69.79 91.42
CA GLN A 457 45.95 -69.78 90.92
C GLN A 457 44.99 -69.12 91.93
N LEU A 458 45.09 -69.48 93.21
CA LEU A 458 44.35 -68.86 94.31
C LEU A 458 44.58 -67.34 94.37
N GLN A 459 45.82 -66.87 94.29
CA GLN A 459 46.12 -65.44 94.29
C GLN A 459 45.48 -64.70 93.10
N ARG A 460 45.47 -65.32 91.90
CA ARG A 460 44.82 -64.74 90.71
C ARG A 460 43.32 -64.68 90.90
N ASP A 461 42.70 -65.79 91.29
CA ASP A 461 41.25 -65.87 91.50
C ASP A 461 40.82 -64.90 92.61
N GLU A 462 41.54 -64.80 93.72
CA GLU A 462 41.25 -63.84 94.80
C GLU A 462 41.34 -62.38 94.32
N SER A 463 42.34 -62.05 93.51
CA SER A 463 42.46 -60.70 92.93
C SER A 463 41.33 -60.37 91.94
N GLU A 464 40.92 -61.34 91.10
CA GLU A 464 39.78 -61.18 90.19
C GLU A 464 38.47 -61.05 90.98
N ALA A 465 38.26 -61.83 92.04
CA ALA A 465 37.09 -61.71 92.92
C ALA A 465 37.02 -60.32 93.57
N GLN A 466 38.14 -59.78 94.06
CA GLN A 466 38.19 -58.45 94.65
C GLN A 466 37.87 -57.35 93.64
N SER A 467 38.44 -57.42 92.43
CA SER A 467 38.13 -56.48 91.35
C SER A 467 36.65 -56.51 90.97
N LEU A 468 36.10 -57.72 90.79
CA LEU A 468 34.68 -57.90 90.46
C LEU A 468 33.76 -57.38 91.56
N LEU A 469 34.12 -57.56 92.85
CA LEU A 469 33.35 -57.03 93.98
C LEU A 469 33.34 -55.49 93.97
N GLN A 470 34.47 -54.83 93.73
CA GLN A 470 34.53 -53.37 93.67
C GLN A 470 33.71 -52.82 92.48
N GLU A 471 33.82 -53.43 91.31
CA GLU A 471 33.04 -53.06 90.14
C GLU A 471 31.54 -53.28 90.36
N GLU A 472 31.15 -54.39 90.99
CA GLU A 472 29.76 -54.67 91.34
C GLU A 472 29.20 -53.64 92.33
N GLN A 473 29.96 -53.26 93.36
CA GLN A 473 29.55 -52.24 94.33
C GLN A 473 29.31 -50.89 93.66
N ALA A 474 30.24 -50.43 92.81
CA ALA A 474 30.09 -49.17 92.08
C ALA A 474 28.85 -49.17 91.16
N LEU A 475 28.63 -50.26 90.42
CA LEU A 475 27.43 -50.40 89.57
C LEU A 475 26.14 -50.46 90.39
N THR A 476 26.18 -51.06 91.59
CA THR A 476 25.03 -51.15 92.49
C THR A 476 24.70 -49.79 93.14
N GLU A 477 25.70 -48.97 93.44
CA GLU A 477 25.51 -47.58 93.88
C GLU A 477 24.88 -46.70 92.77
N GLU A 478 25.37 -46.84 91.53
CA GLU A 478 24.75 -46.19 90.36
C GLU A 478 23.29 -46.61 90.19
N TRP A 479 23.00 -47.92 90.34
CA TRP A 479 21.64 -48.46 90.29
C TRP A 479 20.74 -47.82 91.35
N GLN A 480 21.18 -47.79 92.61
CA GLN A 480 20.41 -47.21 93.72
C GLN A 480 20.10 -45.73 93.49
N THR A 481 21.09 -44.98 92.98
CA THR A 481 20.93 -43.56 92.65
C THR A 481 19.87 -43.38 91.56
N LEU A 482 19.92 -44.19 90.50
CA LEU A 482 18.94 -44.13 89.41
C LEU A 482 17.54 -44.53 89.87
N CYS A 483 17.41 -45.59 90.67
CA CYS A 483 16.13 -45.97 91.28
C CYS A 483 15.54 -44.84 92.14
N ALA A 484 16.37 -44.14 92.92
CA ALA A 484 15.94 -42.98 93.69
C ALA A 484 15.48 -41.82 92.81
N THR A 485 16.20 -41.51 91.72
CA THR A 485 15.78 -40.45 90.77
C THR A 485 14.47 -40.77 90.04
N LEU A 486 14.21 -42.06 89.80
CA LEU A 486 12.97 -42.55 89.19
C LEU A 486 11.84 -42.74 90.19
N GLY A 487 12.11 -42.66 91.50
CA GLY A 487 11.13 -42.89 92.56
C GLY A 487 10.66 -44.35 92.64
N VAL A 488 11.47 -45.30 92.20
CA VAL A 488 11.13 -46.74 92.17
C VAL A 488 12.02 -47.53 93.13
N GLN A 489 11.48 -48.60 93.70
CA GLN A 489 12.22 -49.54 94.54
C GLN A 489 12.36 -50.86 93.78
N LEU A 490 13.42 -50.98 92.97
CA LEU A 490 13.71 -52.17 92.18
C LEU A 490 15.06 -52.75 92.58
N GLN A 491 15.15 -54.08 92.64
CA GLN A 491 16.40 -54.79 92.89
C GLN A 491 17.02 -55.28 91.56
N PRO A 492 18.37 -55.33 91.43
CA PRO A 492 19.02 -55.80 90.20
C PRO A 492 18.63 -57.21 89.75
N GLN A 493 18.14 -58.06 90.66
CA GLN A 493 17.75 -59.45 90.37
C GLN A 493 16.28 -59.58 89.92
N GLU A 494 15.47 -58.52 90.05
CA GLU A 494 14.06 -58.54 89.65
C GLU A 494 13.89 -58.43 88.13
N ASN A 495 12.81 -59.00 87.59
CA ASN A 495 12.55 -58.92 86.16
C ASN A 495 12.06 -57.52 85.76
N LEU A 496 12.93 -56.70 85.15
CA LEU A 496 12.58 -55.36 84.66
C LEU A 496 11.62 -55.37 83.46
N ALA A 497 11.48 -56.49 82.73
CA ALA A 497 10.75 -56.51 81.47
C ALA A 497 9.30 -56.05 81.63
N GLY A 498 8.59 -56.54 82.65
CA GLY A 498 7.20 -56.16 82.91
C GLY A 498 7.01 -54.68 83.29
N TRP A 499 7.98 -54.11 84.01
CA TRP A 499 7.96 -52.70 84.38
C TRP A 499 8.24 -51.78 83.17
N LEU A 500 9.20 -52.17 82.32
CA LEU A 500 9.50 -51.44 81.08
C LEU A 500 8.31 -51.49 80.11
N THR A 501 7.71 -52.66 79.91
CA THR A 501 6.53 -52.79 79.03
C THR A 501 5.34 -51.99 79.54
N ALA A 502 5.04 -52.03 80.85
CA ALA A 502 3.96 -51.23 81.41
C ALA A 502 4.18 -49.72 81.22
N ALA A 503 5.44 -49.26 81.32
CA ALA A 503 5.78 -47.87 81.10
C ALA A 503 5.73 -47.47 79.61
N GLU A 504 6.07 -48.38 78.69
CA GLU A 504 5.91 -48.18 77.23
C GLU A 504 4.42 -48.17 76.82
N GLU A 505 3.60 -49.07 77.36
CA GLU A 505 2.15 -49.11 77.14
C GLU A 505 1.49 -47.81 77.62
N HIS A 506 1.88 -47.31 78.79
CA HIS A 506 1.38 -46.03 79.29
C HIS A 506 1.80 -44.85 78.39
N GLU A 507 3.05 -44.84 77.89
CA GLU A 507 3.52 -43.82 76.94
C GLU A 507 2.69 -43.85 75.64
N GLN A 508 2.40 -45.04 75.10
CA GLN A 508 1.52 -45.21 73.94
C GLN A 508 0.09 -44.72 74.20
N GLN A 509 -0.48 -44.99 75.38
CA GLN A 509 -1.80 -44.50 75.75
C GLN A 509 -1.84 -42.96 75.85
N LEU A 510 -0.79 -42.32 76.39
CA LEU A 510 -0.68 -40.86 76.43
C LEU A 510 -0.59 -40.26 75.01
N ASP A 511 0.17 -40.88 74.11
CA ASP A 511 0.26 -40.43 72.72
C ASP A 511 -1.08 -40.55 71.98
N GLN A 512 -1.79 -41.66 72.16
CA GLN A 512 -3.15 -41.84 71.61
C GLN A 512 -4.13 -40.82 72.17
N LEU A 513 -4.08 -40.53 73.48
CA LEU A 513 -4.92 -39.49 74.10
C LEU A 513 -4.59 -38.09 73.54
N SER A 514 -3.32 -37.81 73.27
CA SER A 514 -2.89 -36.56 72.63
C SER A 514 -3.44 -36.41 71.23
N GLN A 515 -3.40 -37.47 70.42
CA GLN A 515 -3.97 -37.48 69.08
C GLN A 515 -5.49 -37.28 69.14
N ARG A 516 -6.16 -37.92 70.10
CA ARG A 516 -7.61 -37.79 70.29
C ARG A 516 -8.02 -36.36 70.67
N HIS A 517 -7.32 -35.72 71.61
CA HIS A 517 -7.58 -34.31 71.98
C HIS A 517 -7.34 -33.35 70.81
N ALA A 518 -6.29 -33.58 70.02
CA ALA A 518 -6.00 -32.79 68.83
C ALA A 518 -7.13 -32.90 67.78
N LEU A 519 -7.57 -34.13 67.49
CA LEU A 519 -8.68 -34.38 66.58
C LEU A 519 -10.00 -33.81 67.11
N GLN A 520 -10.28 -33.91 68.40
CA GLN A 520 -11.48 -33.30 68.99
C GLN A 520 -11.49 -31.78 68.83
N THR A 521 -10.34 -31.14 68.99
CA THR A 521 -10.19 -29.69 68.79
C THR A 521 -10.41 -29.31 67.32
N GLN A 522 -9.85 -30.08 66.38
CA GLN A 522 -10.06 -29.88 64.94
C GLN A 522 -11.52 -30.10 64.53
N ILE A 523 -12.15 -31.17 65.00
CA ILE A 523 -13.58 -31.46 64.77
C ILE A 523 -14.45 -30.31 65.28
N ALA A 524 -14.19 -29.78 66.46
CA ALA A 524 -14.92 -28.63 66.99
C ALA A 524 -14.78 -27.40 66.08
N ALA A 525 -13.56 -27.07 65.65
CA ALA A 525 -13.30 -25.95 64.73
C ALA A 525 -13.97 -26.15 63.36
N HIS A 526 -13.88 -27.35 62.78
CA HIS A 526 -14.53 -27.68 61.50
C HIS A 526 -16.06 -27.65 61.62
N THR A 527 -16.61 -28.08 62.75
CA THR A 527 -18.06 -28.00 63.02
C THR A 527 -18.54 -26.55 63.05
N GLU A 528 -17.77 -25.66 63.67
CA GLU A 528 -18.06 -24.22 63.68
C GLU A 528 -18.01 -23.62 62.26
N GLN A 529 -17.01 -23.99 61.44
CA GLN A 529 -16.95 -23.54 60.03
C GLN A 529 -18.15 -24.03 59.22
N VAL A 530 -18.53 -25.30 59.37
CA VAL A 530 -19.72 -25.86 58.70
C VAL A 530 -20.98 -25.09 59.11
N ALA A 531 -21.17 -24.81 60.40
CA ALA A 531 -22.31 -24.03 60.89
C ALA A 531 -22.31 -22.60 60.31
N ARG A 532 -21.13 -21.95 60.27
CA ARG A 532 -20.97 -20.60 59.72
C ARG A 532 -21.34 -20.53 58.24
N PHE A 533 -20.78 -21.40 57.40
CA PHE A 533 -21.09 -21.40 55.96
C PHE A 533 -22.55 -21.79 55.70
N THR A 534 -23.11 -22.72 56.47
CA THR A 534 -24.53 -23.08 56.37
C THR A 534 -25.43 -21.87 56.65
N ALA A 535 -25.14 -21.10 57.70
CA ALA A 535 -25.88 -19.90 58.05
C ALA A 535 -25.71 -18.78 56.99
N GLN A 536 -24.48 -18.58 56.49
CA GLN A 536 -24.21 -17.58 55.45
C GLN A 536 -24.95 -17.88 54.13
N ILE A 537 -24.95 -19.14 53.70
CA ILE A 537 -25.68 -19.57 52.50
C ILE A 537 -27.18 -19.35 52.69
N ALA A 538 -27.74 -19.74 53.84
CA ALA A 538 -29.17 -19.55 54.13
C ALA A 538 -29.56 -18.07 54.16
N GLN A 539 -28.74 -17.20 54.78
CA GLN A 539 -28.98 -15.76 54.80
C GLN A 539 -28.95 -15.15 53.40
N ARG A 540 -27.97 -15.53 52.57
CA ARG A 540 -27.86 -15.07 51.18
C ARG A 540 -29.01 -15.57 50.31
N GLN A 541 -29.45 -16.80 50.51
CA GLN A 541 -30.65 -17.34 49.85
C GLN A 541 -31.87 -16.49 50.18
N ALA A 542 -32.08 -16.19 51.46
CA ALA A 542 -33.21 -15.37 51.88
C ALA A 542 -33.16 -13.95 51.29
N SER A 543 -31.99 -13.29 51.30
CA SER A 543 -31.85 -11.94 50.72
C SER A 543 -32.08 -11.95 49.21
N LEU A 544 -31.45 -12.88 48.48
CA LEU A 544 -31.59 -12.95 47.03
C LEU A 544 -33.02 -13.35 46.62
N THR A 545 -33.70 -14.20 47.38
CA THR A 545 -35.12 -14.50 47.17
C THR A 545 -35.99 -13.26 47.36
N ALA A 546 -35.74 -12.46 48.40
CA ALA A 546 -36.47 -11.22 48.64
C ALA A 546 -36.21 -10.16 47.55
N ASP A 547 -34.97 -10.03 47.08
CA ASP A 547 -34.61 -9.11 46.00
C ASP A 547 -35.26 -9.51 44.67
N LEU A 548 -35.21 -10.80 44.31
CA LEU A 548 -35.84 -11.30 43.08
C LEU A 548 -37.37 -11.15 43.11
N ALA A 549 -38.00 -11.31 44.27
CA ALA A 549 -39.44 -11.13 44.43
C ALA A 549 -39.91 -9.71 44.09
N GLN A 550 -39.07 -8.68 44.27
CA GLN A 550 -39.37 -7.29 43.87
C GLN A 550 -39.60 -7.16 42.34
N TYR A 551 -39.02 -8.09 41.57
CA TYR A 551 -39.10 -8.13 40.11
C TYR A 551 -40.00 -9.25 39.60
N THR A 552 -40.83 -9.86 40.44
CA THR A 552 -41.67 -11.04 40.12
C THR A 552 -40.87 -12.25 39.61
N LEU A 553 -39.60 -12.36 40.01
CA LEU A 553 -38.73 -13.47 39.67
C LEU A 553 -38.58 -14.41 40.87
N SER A 554 -38.40 -15.70 40.58
CA SER A 554 -38.09 -16.73 41.58
C SER A 554 -36.63 -17.14 41.49
N LEU A 555 -36.02 -17.42 42.65
CA LEU A 555 -34.67 -17.97 42.74
C LEU A 555 -34.64 -19.37 42.07
N PRO A 556 -33.80 -19.60 41.05
CA PRO A 556 -33.64 -20.92 40.42
C PRO A 556 -33.04 -21.96 41.39
N ALA A 557 -33.20 -23.23 41.03
CA ALA A 557 -32.48 -24.31 41.70
C ALA A 557 -30.96 -24.17 41.45
N PRO A 558 -30.09 -24.66 42.36
CA PRO A 558 -28.63 -24.52 42.26
C PRO A 558 -28.03 -24.97 40.93
N GLU A 559 -28.63 -25.99 40.31
CA GLU A 559 -28.16 -26.59 39.07
C GLU A 559 -28.50 -25.73 37.84
N ASP A 560 -29.55 -24.91 37.94
CA ASP A 560 -30.08 -24.09 36.86
C ASP A 560 -29.65 -22.62 36.95
N GLU A 561 -28.93 -22.22 38.01
CA GLU A 561 -28.51 -20.82 38.27
C GLU A 561 -27.80 -20.19 37.05
N ALA A 562 -26.94 -20.93 36.38
CA ALA A 562 -26.22 -20.46 35.20
C ALA A 562 -27.13 -20.31 33.97
N SER A 563 -28.03 -21.27 33.73
CA SER A 563 -29.00 -21.21 32.63
C SER A 563 -29.95 -20.03 32.83
N TRP A 564 -30.48 -19.90 34.03
CA TRP A 564 -31.41 -18.84 34.42
C TRP A 564 -30.77 -17.44 34.24
N LEU A 565 -29.51 -17.26 34.65
CA LEU A 565 -28.79 -15.98 34.44
C LEU A 565 -28.58 -15.67 32.96
N ASN A 566 -28.33 -16.68 32.12
CA ASN A 566 -28.12 -16.50 30.70
C ASN A 566 -29.43 -16.14 29.98
N GLU A 567 -30.53 -16.83 30.29
CA GLU A 567 -31.86 -16.50 29.77
C GLU A 567 -32.24 -15.05 30.07
N ARG A 568 -32.05 -14.59 31.31
CA ARG A 568 -32.31 -13.20 31.69
C ARG A 568 -31.35 -12.22 31.01
N ALA A 569 -30.09 -12.59 30.80
CA ALA A 569 -29.15 -11.76 30.04
C ALA A 569 -29.56 -11.61 28.56
N ASP A 570 -30.05 -12.69 27.95
CA ASP A 570 -30.55 -12.70 26.57
C ASP A 570 -31.83 -11.86 26.44
N GLU A 571 -32.76 -11.98 27.39
CA GLU A 571 -33.95 -11.12 27.46
C GLU A 571 -33.59 -9.63 27.56
N ALA A 572 -32.63 -9.28 28.42
CA ALA A 572 -32.15 -7.90 28.55
C ALA A 572 -31.52 -7.39 27.25
N LYS A 573 -30.80 -8.25 26.52
CA LYS A 573 -30.20 -7.93 25.23
C LYS A 573 -31.26 -7.74 24.14
N ILE A 574 -32.25 -8.62 24.06
CA ILE A 574 -33.39 -8.50 23.12
C ILE A 574 -34.16 -7.21 23.38
N TRP A 575 -34.42 -6.89 24.65
CA TRP A 575 -35.09 -5.66 25.03
C TRP A 575 -34.28 -4.42 24.61
N GLN A 576 -32.97 -4.42 24.85
CA GLN A 576 -32.09 -3.33 24.41
C GLN A 576 -32.07 -3.16 22.89
N GLN A 577 -32.00 -4.27 22.14
CA GLN A 577 -32.04 -4.25 20.68
C GLN A 577 -33.36 -3.65 20.18
N ARG A 578 -34.49 -4.07 20.73
CA ARG A 578 -35.80 -3.52 20.38
C ARG A 578 -35.93 -2.05 20.76
N GLN A 579 -35.32 -1.62 21.87
CA GLN A 579 -35.27 -0.20 22.23
C GLN A 579 -34.50 0.62 21.18
N THR A 580 -33.36 0.10 20.69
CA THR A 580 -32.60 0.77 19.61
C THR A 580 -33.37 0.79 18.29
N GLU A 581 -34.02 -0.33 17.92
CA GLU A 581 -34.87 -0.40 16.73
C GLU A 581 -36.02 0.61 16.80
N PHE A 582 -36.64 0.78 17.97
CA PHE A 582 -37.68 1.78 18.17
C PHE A 582 -37.15 3.21 18.00
N ALA A 583 -35.97 3.51 18.54
CA ALA A 583 -35.33 4.83 18.38
C ALA A 583 -34.98 5.13 16.91
N ASP A 584 -34.48 4.14 16.17
CA ASP A 584 -34.16 4.26 14.74
C ASP A 584 -35.43 4.47 13.90
N LEU A 585 -36.50 3.71 14.17
CA LEU A 585 -37.80 3.90 13.53
C LEU A 585 -38.35 5.31 13.79
N GLN A 586 -38.24 5.81 15.02
CA GLN A 586 -38.68 7.16 15.36
C GLN A 586 -37.89 8.21 14.57
N MET A 587 -36.57 8.04 14.44
CA MET A 587 -35.74 8.93 13.62
C MET A 587 -36.17 8.92 12.15
N GLN A 588 -36.51 7.75 11.59
CA GLN A 588 -37.00 7.64 10.21
C GLN A 588 -38.36 8.33 10.03
N ILE A 589 -39.27 8.15 10.99
CA ILE A 589 -40.57 8.84 11.02
C ILE A 589 -40.38 10.36 11.05
N ASP A 590 -39.49 10.86 11.91
CA ASP A 590 -39.20 12.29 12.05
C ASP A 590 -38.60 12.89 10.76
N ARG A 591 -37.86 12.11 9.95
CA ARG A 591 -37.36 12.54 8.63
C ARG A 591 -38.47 12.70 7.59
N LEU A 592 -39.56 11.94 7.70
CA LEU A 592 -40.71 12.02 6.78
C LEU A 592 -41.67 13.16 7.13
N ALA A 593 -41.67 13.63 8.39
CA ALA A 593 -42.53 14.71 8.86
C ALA A 593 -42.50 15.99 7.98
N PRO A 594 -41.34 16.61 7.67
CA PRO A 594 -41.32 17.82 6.85
C PRO A 594 -41.84 17.61 5.42
N LEU A 595 -41.60 16.43 4.82
CA LEU A 595 -42.12 16.08 3.49
C LEU A 595 -43.66 16.00 3.53
N LEU A 596 -44.21 15.34 4.53
CA LEU A 596 -45.67 15.18 4.68
C LEU A 596 -46.39 16.47 5.11
N GLU A 597 -45.72 17.40 5.79
CA GLU A 597 -46.29 18.70 6.14
C GLU A 597 -46.35 19.67 4.96
N THR A 598 -45.32 19.67 4.09
CA THR A 598 -45.18 20.64 2.99
C THR A 598 -45.90 20.26 1.69
N LEU A 599 -45.98 18.97 1.35
CA LEU A 599 -46.66 18.55 0.12
C LEU A 599 -48.20 18.59 0.30
N PRO A 600 -48.98 19.06 -0.69
CA PRO A 600 -50.44 19.11 -0.57
C PRO A 600 -51.08 17.72 -0.57
N GLN A 601 -52.17 17.55 0.19
CA GLN A 601 -52.95 16.30 0.24
C GLN A 601 -53.59 15.99 -1.12
N THR A 602 -53.57 14.71 -1.51
CA THR A 602 -54.09 14.24 -2.80
C THR A 602 -54.93 12.98 -2.59
N ASP A 603 -56.12 12.96 -3.17
CA ASP A 603 -57.12 11.90 -2.98
C ASP A 603 -56.82 10.59 -3.75
N THR A 604 -55.79 10.58 -4.60
CA THR A 604 -55.44 9.44 -5.45
C THR A 604 -54.39 8.56 -4.77
N ALA A 605 -54.84 7.40 -4.29
CA ALA A 605 -54.04 6.47 -3.48
C ALA A 605 -53.25 5.41 -4.26
N ASP A 606 -53.40 5.30 -5.59
CA ASP A 606 -52.94 4.11 -6.31
C ASP A 606 -51.78 4.43 -7.28
N SER A 607 -50.55 4.29 -6.79
CA SER A 607 -49.41 3.96 -7.64
C SER A 607 -48.41 3.11 -6.85
N ASP A 608 -48.18 1.87 -7.26
CA ASP A 608 -47.27 0.91 -6.59
C ASP A 608 -45.78 1.15 -6.85
N ASP A 609 -45.44 2.18 -7.62
CA ASP A 609 -44.05 2.49 -7.89
C ASP A 609 -43.37 3.17 -6.69
N ASP A 610 -42.33 2.55 -6.16
CA ASP A 610 -41.40 3.19 -5.22
C ASP A 610 -40.65 4.32 -5.94
N VAL A 611 -40.82 5.56 -5.46
CA VAL A 611 -40.12 6.74 -5.96
C VAL A 611 -39.11 7.20 -4.90
N PRO A 612 -37.86 7.52 -5.27
CA PRO A 612 -36.89 8.10 -4.34
C PRO A 612 -37.44 9.36 -3.67
N LEU A 613 -37.29 9.43 -2.34
CA LEU A 613 -37.73 10.59 -1.54
C LEU A 613 -36.66 11.68 -1.45
N ASP A 614 -35.42 11.36 -1.82
CA ASP A 614 -34.32 12.30 -1.92
C ASP A 614 -34.61 13.26 -3.10
N ASN A 615 -34.76 14.55 -2.82
CA ASN A 615 -35.14 15.64 -3.76
C ASN A 615 -36.63 15.98 -3.88
N TRP A 616 -37.48 15.58 -2.92
CA TRP A 616 -38.88 16.02 -2.90
C TRP A 616 -39.07 17.54 -2.94
N ARG A 617 -38.12 18.31 -2.36
CA ARG A 617 -38.13 19.78 -2.38
C ARG A 617 -37.99 20.34 -3.79
N GLN A 618 -37.05 19.80 -4.57
CA GLN A 618 -36.85 20.22 -5.96
C GLN A 618 -38.10 19.95 -6.80
N ALA A 619 -38.72 18.78 -6.66
CA ALA A 619 -39.96 18.46 -7.36
C ALA A 619 -41.12 19.40 -6.96
N HIS A 620 -41.16 19.83 -5.69
CA HIS A 620 -42.14 20.82 -5.22
C HIS A 620 -41.88 22.21 -5.82
N ASP A 621 -40.63 22.68 -5.78
CA ASP A 621 -40.23 24.00 -6.30
C ASP A 621 -40.43 24.07 -7.82
N GLU A 622 -40.15 22.98 -8.56
CA GLU A 622 -40.42 22.86 -9.98
C GLU A 622 -41.93 23.00 -10.29
N CYS A 623 -42.81 22.40 -9.48
CA CYS A 623 -44.26 22.59 -9.63
C CYS A 623 -44.67 24.05 -9.44
N VAL A 624 -44.16 24.71 -8.39
CA VAL A 624 -44.49 26.12 -8.09
C VAL A 624 -43.98 27.03 -9.21
N SER A 625 -42.76 26.81 -9.68
CA SER A 625 -42.17 27.55 -10.81
C SER A 625 -42.98 27.37 -12.09
N LEU A 626 -43.27 26.12 -12.50
CA LEU A 626 -44.05 25.83 -13.70
C LEU A 626 -45.47 26.40 -13.63
N GLN A 627 -46.10 26.41 -12.45
CA GLN A 627 -47.40 27.03 -12.24
C GLN A 627 -47.36 28.55 -12.46
N SER A 628 -46.33 29.23 -11.95
CA SER A 628 -46.14 30.67 -12.20
C SER A 628 -45.85 31.00 -13.67
N GLN A 629 -45.07 30.14 -14.35
CA GLN A 629 -44.78 30.27 -15.78
C GLN A 629 -46.04 30.08 -16.63
N LEU A 630 -46.87 29.06 -16.32
CA LEU A 630 -48.12 28.84 -17.02
C LEU A 630 -49.09 30.02 -16.87
N GLN A 631 -49.21 30.58 -15.66
CA GLN A 631 -50.05 31.76 -15.42
C GLN A 631 -49.61 32.95 -16.28
N THR A 632 -48.30 33.21 -16.35
CA THR A 632 -47.73 34.29 -17.17
C THR A 632 -48.01 34.06 -18.67
N LEU A 633 -47.88 32.82 -19.15
CA LEU A 633 -48.15 32.48 -20.56
C LEU A 633 -49.65 32.56 -20.91
N GLN A 634 -50.55 32.25 -19.97
CA GLN A 634 -51.99 32.41 -20.16
C GLN A 634 -52.38 33.90 -20.25
N GLU A 635 -51.77 34.76 -19.42
CA GLU A 635 -51.93 36.21 -19.50
C GLU A 635 -51.40 36.77 -20.83
N GLN A 636 -50.24 36.30 -21.31
CA GLN A 636 -49.72 36.69 -22.63
C GLN A 636 -50.61 36.21 -23.78
N THR A 637 -51.10 34.96 -23.71
CA THR A 637 -51.99 34.39 -24.73
C THR A 637 -53.29 35.19 -24.84
N THR A 638 -53.86 35.64 -23.72
CA THR A 638 -55.09 36.45 -23.72
C THR A 638 -54.84 37.85 -24.29
N GLN A 639 -53.71 38.49 -23.95
CA GLN A 639 -53.32 39.78 -24.52
C GLN A 639 -53.05 39.72 -26.03
N ASP A 640 -52.35 38.69 -26.50
CA ASP A 640 -52.04 38.53 -27.93
C ASP A 640 -53.28 38.14 -28.75
N GLN A 641 -54.23 37.40 -28.17
CA GLN A 641 -55.54 37.16 -28.78
C GLN A 641 -56.38 38.43 -28.90
N GLN A 642 -56.35 39.30 -27.88
CA GLN A 642 -57.03 40.60 -27.93
C GLN A 642 -56.43 41.49 -29.03
N ARG A 643 -55.09 41.56 -29.14
CA ARG A 643 -54.41 42.29 -30.21
C ARG A 643 -54.72 41.75 -31.60
N ALA A 644 -54.75 40.42 -31.76
CA ALA A 644 -55.14 39.80 -33.03
C ALA A 644 -56.60 40.09 -33.41
N ALA A 645 -57.51 40.09 -32.43
CA ALA A 645 -58.93 40.43 -32.66
C ALA A 645 -59.15 41.92 -32.99
N GLU A 646 -58.36 42.83 -32.41
CA GLU A 646 -58.40 44.26 -32.73
C GLU A 646 -57.90 44.56 -34.15
N ASP A 647 -56.87 43.83 -34.61
CA ASP A 647 -56.30 44.01 -35.95
C ASP A 647 -57.13 43.33 -37.06
N ASP A 648 -57.86 42.25 -36.76
CA ASP A 648 -58.90 41.68 -37.65
C ASP A 648 -60.10 42.64 -37.82
N ALA A 649 -60.27 43.63 -36.92
CA ALA A 649 -61.44 44.52 -36.86
C ALA A 649 -61.31 45.87 -37.62
N GLY A 650 -60.26 46.13 -38.41
CA GLY A 650 -60.10 47.43 -39.11
C GLY A 650 -60.54 47.45 -40.59
N PRO A 651 -61.02 48.58 -41.19
CA PRO A 651 -61.84 49.68 -40.69
C PRO A 651 -63.18 49.72 -41.46
N ALA A 652 -64.17 48.88 -41.11
CA ALA A 652 -65.47 48.84 -41.79
C ALA A 652 -66.57 49.63 -41.05
N ALA A 653 -66.29 50.84 -40.55
CA ALA A 653 -67.32 51.72 -39.99
C ALA A 653 -66.84 53.18 -39.80
N ARG A 654 -66.58 53.92 -40.86
CA ARG A 654 -66.67 55.40 -40.82
C ARG A 654 -67.47 55.88 -42.02
N PRO A 655 -68.72 56.36 -41.84
CA PRO A 655 -69.46 56.98 -42.93
C PRO A 655 -68.84 58.35 -43.23
N PRO A 656 -68.81 58.80 -44.49
CA PRO A 656 -68.27 60.11 -44.85
C PRO A 656 -69.15 61.21 -44.23
N ARG A 657 -68.53 62.13 -43.48
CA ARG A 657 -69.17 63.40 -43.10
C ARG A 657 -69.27 64.29 -44.34
N ARG A 658 -70.43 64.95 -44.47
CA ARG A 658 -70.85 65.86 -45.55
C ARG A 658 -69.81 66.92 -45.90
#